data_AF-A0A812J357-F1
#
_entry.id   AF-A0A812J357-F1
#
_cell.length_a   1.000
_cell.length_b   1.000
_cell.length_c   1.000
_cell.angle_alpha   90.00
_cell.angle_beta   90.00
_cell.angle_gamma   90.00
#
_symmetry.space_group_name_H-M   'P 1'
#
loop_
_entity.id
_entity.type
_entity.pdbx_description
1 polymer ?
#
loop_
_entity_poly.entity_id
_entity_poly.type
_entity_poly.pdbx_seq_one_letter_code
_entity_poly.pdbx_strand_id
1 'polypeptide(L)'
;MTVVAGWYSEERMVKELKFSPTRVKAVKAFCEKHHTKKRKLWRNDKYEENKKEYWVQVSEDGTFTLENEDVYEKEFHGEDAKDERRKARAGGANEALPPPESDSDSDSGSGSSESDSGDKKKNKRKRRSSSNARSTKKSKKNKRTPAGKKNKKTKKHKKNKSTPKKGKKDKSTPKKDKKDKSTPKKDKKDKSTPKKDKKDKSTPKKDKKKDKGSPKAEVDLEDLIRMMNQCFCVLSFFWCNHVFTALQDIRNVPTVLEQLLKTVGKLQKLKLRVEKVKTEEAKKHPGMVHVADLDATTQRLNELHDGIAEIKSHYEGHKTMKVAELKQQHREVEMRKGLSAPIQWSFVDLPGLPNHPWFKVSSFMRAFVHNDKLGLLLGGSVDFNVVEEYWERYYHVDPSHKVFSLHKEARKFTIPMALYADEGQTLKKQAINILAIQPVIGSGTRLYQQHRMDDSAMGANFAGSTYRTRFLLSCLMKAKYRKSPQTLDELLRAIVMDCNFLLEKGVGIQVNGQQQSLRVAVVAFKADWPMLARVGYLERHFGRVAFGKKKIGICHLCSAGKEGVAYHEWEGTAKWQRTLFKDSPFSRDDGPLALLHQSATKARLFMYDMFHTCHKGVFAEVAGSAIESGKQLATKQRFNVLLLVLYINVRMVIWSGSITSI
;
A
#
# COMPACT_ATOMS: atom_id res chain seq x y z
N MET A 1 21.54 7.39 20.49
CA MET A 1 21.19 6.68 21.74
C MET A 1 21.79 5.29 21.72
N THR A 2 22.59 5.01 22.73
CA THR A 2 23.10 3.68 23.09
C THR A 2 22.40 3.30 24.39
N VAL A 3 21.61 2.23 24.37
CA VAL A 3 20.92 1.75 25.57
C VAL A 3 21.82 0.73 26.26
N VAL A 4 22.29 1.04 27.46
CA VAL A 4 23.00 0.08 28.31
C VAL A 4 21.95 -0.61 29.17
N ALA A 5 21.75 -1.91 28.96
CA ALA A 5 20.81 -2.73 29.71
C ALA A 5 21.38 -4.12 29.95
N GLY A 6 21.00 -4.74 31.07
CA GLY A 6 21.53 -6.03 31.50
C GLY A 6 20.65 -6.74 32.52
N TRP A 7 21.08 -7.93 32.92
CA TRP A 7 20.46 -8.72 33.97
C TRP A 7 21.13 -8.44 35.31
N TYR A 8 20.33 -8.11 36.33
CA TYR A 8 20.81 -7.77 37.68
C TYR A 8 19.94 -8.42 38.76
N SER A 9 20.56 -9.03 39.77
CA SER A 9 19.89 -9.39 41.02
C SER A 9 19.59 -8.15 41.87
N GLU A 10 18.75 -8.30 42.91
CA GLU A 10 18.43 -7.23 43.86
C GLU A 10 19.71 -6.69 44.55
N GLU A 11 20.61 -7.59 44.94
CA GLU A 11 21.95 -7.27 45.48
C GLU A 11 22.79 -6.44 44.51
N ARG A 12 22.83 -6.84 43.21
CA ARG A 12 23.65 -6.16 42.19
C ARG A 12 23.05 -4.81 41.79
N MET A 13 21.72 -4.64 41.83
CA MET A 13 21.09 -3.33 41.67
C MET A 13 21.50 -2.35 42.78
N VAL A 14 21.59 -2.80 44.03
CA VAL A 14 22.07 -1.96 45.15
C VAL A 14 23.58 -1.72 45.04
N LYS A 15 24.38 -2.76 44.80
CA LYS A 15 25.85 -2.69 44.85
C LYS A 15 26.50 -2.04 43.63
N GLU A 16 26.07 -2.41 42.42
CA GLU A 16 26.67 -1.96 41.16
C GLU A 16 25.97 -0.74 40.60
N LEU A 17 24.63 -0.73 40.60
CA LEU A 17 23.84 0.39 40.04
C LEU A 17 23.52 1.49 41.06
N LYS A 18 23.83 1.27 42.36
CA LYS A 18 23.53 2.19 43.46
C LYS A 18 22.05 2.59 43.56
N PHE A 19 21.14 1.69 43.16
CA PHE A 19 19.70 1.95 43.24
C PHE A 19 19.23 1.93 44.69
N SER A 20 18.36 2.89 45.06
CA SER A 20 17.70 2.90 46.36
C SER A 20 16.78 1.67 46.53
N PRO A 21 16.54 1.20 47.77
CA PRO A 21 15.63 0.06 48.02
C PRO A 21 14.24 0.27 47.41
N THR A 22 13.72 1.50 47.44
CA THR A 22 12.45 1.87 46.81
C THR A 22 12.47 1.67 45.29
N ARG A 23 13.57 2.04 44.61
CA ARG A 23 13.74 1.84 43.16
C ARG A 23 13.87 0.35 42.81
N VAL A 24 14.58 -0.43 43.62
CA VAL A 24 14.68 -1.90 43.44
C VAL A 24 13.30 -2.55 43.56
N LYS A 25 12.51 -2.18 44.58
CA LYS A 25 11.12 -2.65 44.77
C LYS A 25 10.22 -2.29 43.58
N ALA A 26 10.36 -1.09 43.01
CA ALA A 26 9.61 -0.66 41.83
C ALA A 26 9.99 -1.46 40.56
N VAL A 27 11.28 -1.70 40.31
CA VAL A 27 11.77 -2.51 39.18
C VAL A 27 11.24 -3.94 39.26
N LYS A 28 11.31 -4.55 40.44
CA LYS A 28 10.76 -5.90 40.71
C LYS A 28 9.26 -5.96 40.43
N ALA A 29 8.49 -5.04 41.01
CA ALA A 29 7.05 -4.95 40.79
C ALA A 29 6.68 -4.79 39.30
N PHE A 30 7.41 -3.96 38.55
CA PHE A 30 7.22 -3.80 37.11
C PHE A 30 7.48 -5.09 36.32
N CYS A 31 8.60 -5.78 36.61
CA CYS A 31 8.99 -7.00 35.91
C CYS A 31 8.06 -8.19 36.23
N GLU A 32 7.59 -8.30 37.47
CA GLU A 32 6.70 -9.39 37.90
C GLU A 32 5.22 -9.16 37.47
N LYS A 33 4.76 -7.90 37.40
CA LYS A 33 3.38 -7.54 36.98
C LYS A 33 3.04 -7.95 35.55
N HIS A 34 4.01 -7.97 34.63
CA HIS A 34 3.78 -8.33 33.22
C HIS A 34 3.87 -9.85 32.96
N HIS A 35 2.83 -10.58 33.37
CA HIS A 35 2.76 -12.04 33.27
C HIS A 35 2.95 -12.62 31.84
N THR A 36 2.57 -11.88 30.79
CA THR A 36 2.80 -12.27 29.37
C THR A 36 4.24 -12.07 28.89
N LYS A 37 5.07 -11.37 29.66
CA LYS A 37 6.48 -11.06 29.34
C LYS A 37 7.49 -11.66 30.33
N LYS A 38 7.07 -12.56 31.25
CA LYS A 38 7.92 -13.14 32.32
C LYS A 38 9.35 -13.48 31.85
N ARG A 39 9.49 -14.36 30.84
CA ARG A 39 10.79 -14.78 30.26
C ARG A 39 11.63 -13.68 29.58
N LYS A 40 11.15 -12.43 29.50
CA LYS A 40 11.86 -11.27 28.91
C LYS A 40 12.21 -10.19 29.92
N LEU A 41 11.64 -10.22 31.13
CA LEU A 41 11.82 -9.17 32.15
C LEU A 41 12.45 -9.68 33.44
N TRP A 42 12.38 -10.98 33.70
CA TRP A 42 13.17 -11.63 34.76
C TRP A 42 13.54 -13.07 34.35
N ARG A 43 14.58 -13.60 35.00
CA ARG A 43 15.04 -14.98 34.88
C ARG A 43 15.60 -15.46 36.22
N ASN A 44 15.78 -16.76 36.39
CA ASN A 44 16.67 -17.26 37.43
C ASN A 44 18.12 -17.17 36.91
N ASP A 45 19.07 -16.99 37.82
CA ASP A 45 20.50 -17.09 37.49
C ASP A 45 20.82 -18.50 36.97
N LYS A 46 21.85 -18.59 36.12
CA LYS A 46 22.22 -19.85 35.45
C LYS A 46 22.92 -20.84 36.40
N TYR A 47 23.51 -20.34 37.48
CA TYR A 47 24.34 -21.11 38.42
C TYR A 47 23.73 -21.14 39.83
N GLU A 48 22.92 -20.15 40.20
CA GLU A 48 22.20 -20.08 41.47
C GLU A 48 20.67 -20.14 41.21
N GLU A 49 20.05 -21.33 41.19
CA GLU A 49 18.64 -21.50 40.80
C GLU A 49 17.64 -20.67 41.64
N ASN A 50 17.98 -20.37 42.89
CA ASN A 50 17.18 -19.57 43.82
C ASN A 50 17.31 -18.06 43.61
N LYS A 51 18.26 -17.61 42.76
CA LYS A 51 18.56 -16.19 42.55
C LYS A 51 17.80 -15.66 41.34
N LYS A 52 16.96 -14.65 41.54
CA LYS A 52 16.28 -13.95 40.44
C LYS A 52 17.12 -12.78 39.94
N GLU A 53 17.27 -12.69 38.63
CA GLU A 53 17.76 -11.50 37.92
C GLU A 53 16.63 -10.83 37.14
N TYR A 54 16.61 -9.50 37.16
CA TYR A 54 15.65 -8.67 36.44
C TYR A 54 16.35 -7.93 35.30
N TRP A 55 15.63 -7.67 34.20
CA TRP A 55 16.15 -6.89 33.09
C TRP A 55 16.08 -5.40 33.44
N VAL A 56 17.24 -4.78 33.64
CA VAL A 56 17.36 -3.38 34.07
C VAL A 56 18.05 -2.57 32.98
N GLN A 57 17.44 -1.43 32.66
CA GLN A 57 18.04 -0.40 31.82
C GLN A 57 18.84 0.55 32.72
N VAL A 58 20.14 0.64 32.46
CA VAL A 58 21.13 1.31 33.32
C VAL A 58 21.34 2.76 32.89
N SER A 59 21.54 2.99 31.60
CA SER A 59 21.66 4.33 31.00
C SER A 59 21.11 4.37 29.57
N GLU A 60 20.73 5.57 29.13
CA GLU A 60 20.44 5.90 27.73
C GLU A 60 21.40 6.98 27.26
N ASP A 61 22.61 6.58 26.87
CA ASP A 61 23.66 7.53 26.55
C ASP A 61 23.61 7.90 25.06
N GLY A 62 23.36 9.16 24.76
CA GLY A 62 23.48 9.69 23.41
C GLY A 62 22.84 11.05 23.25
N THR A 63 23.55 11.95 22.58
CA THR A 63 23.03 13.26 22.20
C THR A 63 21.95 13.13 21.13
N PHE A 64 20.83 13.82 21.34
CA PHE A 64 19.97 14.25 20.24
C PHE A 64 20.51 15.57 19.72
N THR A 65 21.00 15.59 18.49
CA THR A 65 21.07 16.83 17.71
C THR A 65 19.69 17.04 17.08
N LEU A 66 18.88 17.93 17.67
CA LEU A 66 17.81 18.56 16.90
C LEU A 66 18.48 19.57 15.96
N GLU A 67 18.44 19.28 14.67
CA GLU A 67 18.71 20.28 13.64
C GLU A 67 17.42 21.10 13.45
N ASN A 68 17.41 22.30 14.05
CA ASN A 68 16.45 23.40 13.89
C ASN A 68 14.95 23.10 14.18
N GLU A 69 14.42 23.67 15.26
CA GLU A 69 13.76 24.99 15.16
C GLU A 69 13.59 25.64 16.55
N ASP A 70 13.47 26.97 16.54
CA ASP A 70 13.56 27.82 17.72
C ASP A 70 12.31 27.85 18.62
N VAL A 71 12.58 27.92 19.93
CA VAL A 71 11.76 28.55 20.98
C VAL A 71 10.28 28.13 21.10
N TYR A 72 10.05 27.15 21.98
CA TYR A 72 9.00 27.29 23.00
C TYR A 72 9.42 26.58 24.29
N GLU A 73 10.00 27.33 25.23
CA GLU A 73 10.33 26.80 26.55
C GLU A 73 9.06 26.60 27.39
N LYS A 74 8.88 25.37 27.88
CA LYS A 74 8.05 25.09 29.05
C LYS A 74 8.74 24.00 29.87
N GLU A 75 9.45 24.41 30.90
CA GLU A 75 10.15 23.51 31.82
C GLU A 75 9.15 22.58 32.52
N PHE A 76 9.49 21.31 32.63
CA PHE A 76 8.88 20.36 33.56
C PHE A 76 9.99 19.77 34.40
N HIS A 77 10.08 20.18 35.66
CA HIS A 77 11.06 19.64 36.60
C HIS A 77 10.43 18.51 37.42
N GLY A 78 11.06 17.34 37.38
CA GLY A 78 10.93 16.35 38.44
C GLY A 78 11.68 16.81 39.70
N GLU A 79 11.23 16.32 40.86
CA GLU A 79 11.69 16.76 42.18
C GLU A 79 13.16 16.36 42.48
N ASP A 80 13.69 16.90 43.58
CA ASP A 80 15.05 16.68 44.14
C ASP A 80 16.24 17.38 43.44
N ALA A 81 16.31 18.72 43.55
CA ALA A 81 17.57 19.47 43.78
C ALA A 81 17.36 20.99 44.01
N LYS A 82 16.80 21.39 45.17
CA LYS A 82 16.99 22.75 45.70
C LYS A 82 18.20 22.74 46.65
N ASP A 83 19.36 23.25 46.21
CA ASP A 83 20.24 24.04 47.11
C ASP A 83 21.44 24.77 46.45
N GLU A 84 22.04 24.27 45.36
CA GLU A 84 23.32 24.82 44.84
C GLU A 84 23.22 25.75 43.61
N ARG A 85 22.31 26.73 43.60
CA ARG A 85 22.28 27.76 42.52
C ARG A 85 22.28 29.21 42.94
N ARG A 86 22.60 29.50 44.21
CA ARG A 86 22.75 30.87 44.75
C ARG A 86 24.23 31.30 44.89
N LYS A 87 25.04 31.13 43.84
CA LYS A 87 26.40 31.73 43.65
C LYS A 87 27.05 31.27 42.31
N ALA A 88 26.71 31.91 41.18
CA ALA A 88 27.59 32.07 39.99
C ALA A 88 26.86 32.67 38.77
N ARG A 89 26.92 34.00 38.60
CA ARG A 89 27.07 34.70 37.30
C ARG A 89 27.14 36.22 37.52
N ALA A 90 28.35 36.71 37.76
CA ALA A 90 28.67 38.13 37.79
C ALA A 90 30.07 38.34 37.16
N GLY A 91 30.14 39.16 36.09
CA GLY A 91 31.36 39.44 35.30
C GLY A 91 31.75 38.32 34.31
N GLY A 92 32.26 38.58 33.10
CA GLY A 92 32.47 39.80 32.30
C GLY A 92 32.68 39.37 30.83
N ALA A 93 32.29 40.14 29.80
CA ALA A 93 33.12 41.13 29.07
C ALA A 93 34.48 40.57 28.56
N ASN A 94 34.98 40.83 27.35
CA ASN A 94 34.52 41.59 26.17
C ASN A 94 35.52 41.28 25.03
N GLU A 95 35.10 41.21 23.76
CA GLU A 95 35.89 41.74 22.64
C GLU A 95 35.02 41.91 21.38
N ALA A 96 35.28 42.95 20.60
CA ALA A 96 34.48 43.36 19.45
C ALA A 96 35.36 44.04 18.39
N LEU A 97 35.11 43.77 17.12
CA LEU A 97 35.71 44.41 15.93
C LEU A 97 34.73 44.24 14.73
N PRO A 98 34.90 44.96 13.60
CA PRO A 98 33.99 46.04 13.22
C PRO A 98 32.95 45.68 12.13
N PRO A 99 31.95 46.53 11.86
CA PRO A 99 31.09 46.42 10.68
C PRO A 99 31.84 46.84 9.39
N PRO A 100 31.48 46.29 8.21
CA PRO A 100 32.02 46.73 6.93
C PRO A 100 31.44 48.07 6.48
N GLU A 101 32.22 48.76 5.64
CA GLU A 101 31.98 50.12 5.15
C GLU A 101 30.94 50.19 4.02
N SER A 102 30.51 51.41 3.72
CA SER A 102 29.52 51.77 2.72
C SER A 102 30.12 52.67 1.64
N ASP A 103 29.79 52.42 0.37
CA ASP A 103 29.92 53.35 -0.77
C ASP A 103 28.88 52.90 -1.82
N SER A 104 27.88 53.73 -2.20
CA SER A 104 27.90 54.83 -3.20
C SER A 104 28.01 54.28 -4.65
N ASP A 105 27.17 54.64 -5.64
CA ASP A 105 26.45 55.90 -5.92
C ASP A 105 25.06 55.76 -6.62
N SER A 106 24.23 56.81 -6.43
CA SER A 106 23.25 57.51 -7.32
C SER A 106 22.35 56.75 -8.33
N ASP A 107 21.05 57.05 -8.48
CA ASP A 107 20.51 58.36 -8.92
C ASP A 107 19.00 58.58 -8.59
N SER A 108 18.61 59.86 -8.54
CA SER A 108 17.33 60.61 -8.47
C SER A 108 15.92 59.94 -8.43
N GLY A 109 14.96 60.58 -7.72
CA GLY A 109 13.52 60.28 -7.89
C GLY A 109 12.43 60.76 -6.91
N SER A 110 12.54 61.92 -6.23
CA SER A 110 11.44 62.76 -5.65
C SER A 110 10.11 62.17 -5.12
N GLY A 111 9.68 62.49 -3.87
CA GLY A 111 8.25 62.40 -3.49
C GLY A 111 7.82 62.37 -2.00
N SER A 112 7.94 63.49 -1.28
CA SER A 112 7.08 63.98 -0.17
C SER A 112 6.35 63.04 0.84
N SER A 113 6.66 63.26 2.14
CA SER A 113 5.75 63.35 3.33
C SER A 113 4.92 62.11 3.78
N GLU A 114 4.68 61.84 5.06
CA GLU A 114 4.81 62.67 6.29
C GLU A 114 5.06 61.83 7.57
N SER A 115 5.21 62.51 8.70
CA SER A 115 5.65 62.04 10.04
C SER A 115 4.71 61.08 10.79
N ASP A 116 5.25 60.23 11.68
CA ASP A 116 5.17 60.47 13.15
C ASP A 116 6.24 59.67 13.95
N SER A 117 6.28 59.87 15.27
CA SER A 117 7.44 59.79 16.14
C SER A 117 7.20 58.96 17.41
N GLY A 118 8.26 58.42 18.04
CA GLY A 118 8.12 57.59 19.24
C GLY A 118 9.45 57.11 19.83
N ASP A 119 10.03 57.91 20.73
CA ASP A 119 11.38 57.75 21.29
C ASP A 119 11.36 57.29 22.77
N LYS A 120 12.40 56.56 23.23
CA LYS A 120 13.13 56.71 24.53
C LYS A 120 13.58 55.45 25.29
N LYS A 121 14.91 55.45 25.48
CA LYS A 121 15.69 55.29 26.74
C LYS A 121 16.09 53.91 27.29
N LYS A 122 17.43 53.73 27.23
CA LYS A 122 18.32 52.89 28.04
C LYS A 122 18.18 53.16 29.54
N ASN A 123 18.58 52.18 30.38
CA ASN A 123 19.39 52.51 31.57
C ASN A 123 20.39 51.42 31.97
N LYS A 124 21.48 51.81 32.65
CA LYS A 124 22.73 51.03 32.81
C LYS A 124 23.31 51.26 34.21
N ARG A 125 23.69 50.22 34.98
CA ARG A 125 24.45 50.39 36.24
C ARG A 125 25.51 49.31 36.48
N LYS A 126 26.68 49.74 36.96
CA LYS A 126 27.88 48.95 37.34
C LYS A 126 27.97 48.78 38.86
N ARG A 127 28.67 47.73 39.34
CA ARG A 127 29.70 47.75 40.42
C ARG A 127 30.33 46.33 40.56
N ARG A 128 31.68 46.20 40.52
CA ARG A 128 32.64 45.97 41.65
C ARG A 128 32.44 44.64 42.41
N SER A 129 33.44 43.85 42.84
CA SER A 129 34.92 43.78 42.59
C SER A 129 35.53 42.60 43.42
N SER A 130 36.82 42.25 43.21
CA SER A 130 37.70 41.41 44.09
C SER A 130 37.40 39.90 44.20
N SER A 131 38.34 38.97 44.48
CA SER A 131 39.83 38.93 44.37
C SER A 131 40.34 37.50 44.72
N ASN A 132 41.63 37.21 44.44
CA ASN A 132 42.44 36.05 44.88
C ASN A 132 42.19 34.68 44.21
N ALA A 133 43.14 33.73 44.16
CA ALA A 133 44.61 33.73 43.90
C ALA A 133 45.14 32.27 44.05
N ARG A 134 46.35 31.97 43.50
CA ARG A 134 47.19 30.78 43.76
C ARG A 134 46.65 29.40 43.29
N SER A 135 47.27 28.74 42.29
CA SER A 135 48.50 27.87 42.34
C SER A 135 48.16 26.38 42.51
N THR A 136 48.85 25.36 41.95
CA THR A 136 50.23 25.27 41.43
C THR A 136 50.45 24.02 40.53
N LYS A 137 51.28 24.15 39.47
CA LYS A 137 52.36 23.25 38.97
C LYS A 137 52.28 21.69 38.97
N LYS A 138 52.99 21.14 37.94
CA LYS A 138 53.72 19.84 37.78
C LYS A 138 52.93 18.61 37.27
N SER A 139 53.54 17.62 36.57
CA SER A 139 54.60 17.59 35.52
C SER A 139 55.00 16.16 35.10
N LYS A 140 55.19 15.89 33.79
CA LYS A 140 56.00 14.78 33.19
C LYS A 140 55.46 13.34 33.52
N LYS A 141 55.87 12.22 32.87
CA LYS A 141 57.05 11.87 32.06
C LYS A 141 56.79 10.65 31.13
N ASN A 142 57.55 10.51 30.03
CA ASN A 142 57.66 9.33 29.14
C ASN A 142 57.99 8.01 29.90
N LYS A 143 57.79 6.77 29.37
CA LYS A 143 58.63 6.15 28.29
C LYS A 143 58.23 4.68 27.95
N ARG A 144 58.54 4.29 26.71
CA ARG A 144 59.05 2.96 26.21
C ARG A 144 58.15 1.71 26.08
N THR A 145 58.25 1.12 24.87
CA THR A 145 58.07 -0.30 24.50
C THR A 145 59.29 -1.16 24.90
N PRO A 146 59.22 -2.51 24.82
CA PRO A 146 59.88 -3.17 23.68
C PRO A 146 59.22 -4.47 23.15
N ALA A 147 59.83 -4.99 22.06
CA ALA A 147 59.44 -6.05 21.14
C ALA A 147 59.29 -7.51 21.65
N GLY A 148 58.63 -8.35 20.82
CA GLY A 148 58.64 -9.82 20.86
C GLY A 148 58.39 -10.43 19.47
N LYS A 149 59.10 -11.51 19.08
CA LYS A 149 59.18 -12.07 17.70
C LYS A 149 58.55 -13.47 17.54
N LYS A 150 58.50 -13.94 16.27
CA LYS A 150 58.43 -15.34 15.74
C LYS A 150 57.00 -15.85 15.39
N ASN A 151 56.69 -16.05 14.09
CA ASN A 151 56.89 -17.26 13.24
C ASN A 151 55.85 -18.38 13.51
N LYS A 152 55.36 -19.17 12.55
CA LYS A 152 55.85 -19.51 11.19
C LYS A 152 54.70 -20.03 10.28
N LYS A 153 54.92 -19.97 8.95
CA LYS A 153 54.37 -20.71 7.78
C LYS A 153 53.57 -22.01 8.09
N THR A 154 52.60 -22.50 7.31
CA THR A 154 52.52 -22.81 5.85
C THR A 154 51.02 -23.04 5.44
N LYS A 155 50.56 -23.25 4.19
CA LYS A 155 51.19 -23.48 2.86
C LYS A 155 50.35 -22.79 1.74
N LYS A 156 50.51 -23.24 0.47
CA LYS A 156 49.91 -22.76 -0.80
C LYS A 156 48.99 -23.82 -1.42
N HIS A 157 48.10 -23.42 -2.33
CA HIS A 157 48.15 -23.92 -3.72
C HIS A 157 47.76 -22.82 -4.73
N LYS A 158 48.31 -22.90 -5.94
CA LYS A 158 48.25 -21.88 -7.01
C LYS A 158 48.05 -22.62 -8.34
N LYS A 159 47.19 -22.11 -9.23
CA LYS A 159 47.11 -22.56 -10.64
C LYS A 159 46.91 -21.34 -11.55
N ASN A 160 47.57 -21.37 -12.71
CA ASN A 160 47.74 -20.25 -13.65
C ASN A 160 46.87 -20.44 -14.92
N LYS A 161 47.00 -19.47 -15.85
CA LYS A 161 46.59 -19.45 -17.28
C LYS A 161 45.10 -19.17 -17.57
N SER A 162 44.75 -18.46 -18.64
CA SER A 162 45.52 -17.55 -19.52
C SER A 162 44.58 -16.75 -20.43
N THR A 163 44.96 -15.53 -20.81
CA THR A 163 44.31 -14.72 -21.86
C THR A 163 44.69 -15.15 -23.27
N PRO A 164 43.87 -14.81 -24.27
CA PRO A 164 44.35 -14.38 -25.58
C PRO A 164 44.01 -12.90 -25.89
N LYS A 165 44.71 -12.31 -26.86
CA LYS A 165 44.56 -10.92 -27.32
C LYS A 165 44.10 -10.88 -28.79
N LYS A 166 43.46 -9.74 -29.14
CA LYS A 166 43.33 -9.12 -30.48
C LYS A 166 42.51 -9.82 -31.57
N GLY A 167 41.50 -9.09 -32.04
CA GLY A 167 41.11 -9.01 -33.45
C GLY A 167 40.80 -7.54 -33.79
N LYS A 168 41.49 -6.95 -34.77
CA LYS A 168 41.10 -5.65 -35.37
C LYS A 168 39.94 -5.91 -36.34
N LYS A 169 39.03 -4.93 -36.52
CA LYS A 169 38.29 -4.79 -37.77
C LYS A 169 37.94 -3.32 -38.03
N ASP A 170 37.88 -2.97 -39.31
CA ASP A 170 38.05 -1.60 -39.79
C ASP A 170 36.74 -0.81 -39.97
N LYS A 171 36.97 0.48 -40.26
CA LYS A 171 36.00 1.52 -40.63
C LYS A 171 34.96 1.04 -41.66
N SER A 172 33.71 1.49 -41.50
CA SER A 172 32.98 2.14 -42.60
C SER A 172 31.78 2.96 -42.08
N THR A 173 31.81 4.25 -42.35
CA THR A 173 30.67 5.17 -42.23
C THR A 173 29.92 5.20 -43.56
N PRO A 174 28.58 5.18 -43.57
CA PRO A 174 27.81 5.75 -44.69
C PRO A 174 27.39 7.19 -44.40
N LYS A 175 27.39 7.97 -45.48
CA LYS A 175 27.17 9.41 -45.54
C LYS A 175 25.77 9.84 -45.10
N LYS A 176 25.67 11.11 -44.68
CA LYS A 176 24.43 11.88 -44.70
C LYS A 176 23.97 12.04 -46.16
N ASP A 177 22.72 11.71 -46.45
CA ASP A 177 22.04 12.29 -47.60
C ASP A 177 21.09 13.40 -47.13
N LYS A 178 21.26 14.59 -47.70
CA LYS A 178 20.28 15.66 -47.63
C LYS A 178 19.17 15.33 -48.63
N LYS A 179 17.90 15.45 -48.25
CA LYS A 179 16.83 15.61 -49.22
C LYS A 179 15.77 16.61 -48.77
N ASP A 180 15.88 17.78 -49.38
CA ASP A 180 14.83 18.69 -49.83
C ASP A 180 13.67 19.06 -48.90
N LYS A 181 13.69 20.34 -48.52
CA LYS A 181 12.48 21.11 -48.21
C LYS A 181 11.55 21.11 -49.42
N SER A 182 10.28 20.79 -49.22
CA SER A 182 9.20 21.35 -50.04
C SER A 182 8.05 21.80 -49.15
N THR A 183 7.67 23.06 -49.31
CA THR A 183 6.58 23.71 -48.57
C THR A 183 5.44 23.99 -49.55
N PRO A 184 4.21 23.52 -49.30
CA PRO A 184 3.04 24.05 -50.00
C PRO A 184 2.62 25.39 -49.40
N LYS A 185 2.32 26.32 -50.29
CA LYS A 185 1.99 27.73 -50.03
C LYS A 185 0.71 27.88 -49.20
N LYS A 186 0.64 29.01 -48.48
CA LYS A 186 -0.64 29.62 -48.10
C LYS A 186 -1.34 30.12 -49.36
N ASP A 187 -2.62 29.78 -49.54
CA ASP A 187 -3.51 30.57 -50.38
C ASP A 187 -4.43 31.41 -49.50
N LYS A 188 -4.39 32.74 -49.72
CA LYS A 188 -5.46 33.66 -49.35
C LYS A 188 -6.38 33.78 -50.56
N LYS A 189 -7.70 33.67 -50.39
CA LYS A 189 -8.61 34.45 -51.24
C LYS A 189 -9.94 34.79 -50.57
N ASP A 190 -10.45 35.92 -51.01
CA ASP A 190 -11.29 36.88 -50.31
C ASP A 190 -12.77 36.54 -50.15
N LYS A 191 -13.36 37.26 -49.18
CA LYS A 191 -14.69 37.88 -49.18
C LYS A 191 -15.54 37.68 -50.45
N SER A 192 -16.77 37.24 -50.26
CA SER A 192 -17.94 38.05 -50.64
C SER A 192 -19.19 37.64 -49.86
N THR A 193 -19.99 38.63 -49.48
CA THR A 193 -21.38 38.46 -49.03
C THR A 193 -22.28 38.73 -50.23
N PRO A 194 -23.49 38.16 -50.27
CA PRO A 194 -24.62 39.05 -50.48
C PRO A 194 -25.87 38.78 -49.62
N LYS A 195 -26.61 39.88 -49.49
CA LYS A 195 -28.01 40.08 -49.11
C LYS A 195 -28.92 38.89 -49.53
N LYS A 196 -29.76 38.33 -48.64
CA LYS A 196 -31.05 38.87 -48.15
C LYS A 196 -32.16 38.71 -49.21
N ASP A 197 -33.10 37.81 -48.96
CA ASP A 197 -34.45 37.88 -49.53
C ASP A 197 -35.52 37.50 -48.48
N LYS A 198 -36.67 38.18 -48.56
CA LYS A 198 -37.88 37.89 -47.80
C LYS A 198 -38.81 37.09 -48.71
N LYS A 199 -39.45 36.01 -48.23
CA LYS A 199 -40.81 35.71 -48.69
C LYS A 199 -41.69 34.88 -47.74
N ASP A 200 -42.76 35.54 -47.32
CA ASP A 200 -44.15 35.13 -47.07
C ASP A 200 -44.56 33.88 -46.26
N LYS A 201 -45.65 34.14 -45.52
CA LYS A 201 -46.54 33.22 -44.81
C LYS A 201 -47.18 32.19 -45.75
N SER A 202 -47.36 30.96 -45.28
CA SER A 202 -48.71 30.37 -45.16
C SER A 202 -48.71 29.12 -44.27
N THR A 203 -49.71 29.04 -43.39
CA THR A 203 -49.99 27.87 -42.54
C THR A 203 -50.81 26.84 -43.31
N PRO A 204 -50.67 25.55 -42.98
CA PRO A 204 -51.83 24.67 -42.92
C PRO A 204 -52.02 24.07 -41.51
N LYS A 205 -53.28 23.97 -41.08
CA LYS A 205 -53.70 23.26 -39.86
C LYS A 205 -53.42 21.76 -40.02
N LYS A 206 -53.04 21.07 -38.93
CA LYS A 206 -53.48 19.68 -38.66
C LYS A 206 -53.36 19.28 -37.19
N ASP A 207 -54.53 19.02 -36.61
CA ASP A 207 -54.90 17.95 -35.67
C ASP A 207 -54.07 17.72 -34.38
N LYS A 208 -54.70 18.08 -33.25
CA LYS A 208 -54.33 17.57 -31.91
C LYS A 208 -54.61 16.06 -31.83
N LYS A 209 -53.56 15.25 -31.68
CA LYS A 209 -53.68 13.87 -31.17
C LYS A 209 -53.21 13.83 -29.71
N LYS A 210 -54.05 13.32 -28.80
CA LYS A 210 -53.67 13.03 -27.42
C LYS A 210 -52.79 11.78 -27.41
N ASP A 211 -51.53 11.90 -27.01
CA ASP A 211 -50.73 10.74 -26.60
C ASP A 211 -50.79 10.53 -25.08
N LYS A 212 -50.81 9.25 -24.71
CA LYS A 212 -51.09 8.78 -23.35
C LYS A 212 -49.81 8.80 -22.51
N GLY A 213 -49.95 9.06 -21.22
CA GLY A 213 -48.83 9.08 -20.29
C GLY A 213 -48.12 7.74 -20.17
N SER A 214 -46.79 7.77 -20.13
CA SER A 214 -45.96 6.63 -19.77
C SER A 214 -46.07 6.33 -18.27
N PRO A 215 -46.13 5.05 -17.86
CA PRO A 215 -46.24 4.69 -16.45
C PRO A 215 -44.93 5.00 -15.72
N LYS A 216 -45.02 5.67 -14.58
CA LYS A 216 -43.92 5.68 -13.61
C LYS A 216 -43.81 4.28 -13.02
N ALA A 217 -42.63 3.66 -13.14
CA ALA A 217 -42.34 2.44 -12.41
C ALA A 217 -42.26 2.78 -10.91
N GLU A 218 -43.31 2.42 -10.17
CA GLU A 218 -43.34 2.48 -8.72
C GLU A 218 -42.59 1.25 -8.20
N VAL A 219 -41.48 1.47 -7.50
CA VAL A 219 -40.63 0.38 -6.99
C VAL A 219 -41.26 -0.16 -5.72
N ASP A 220 -41.57 -1.45 -5.72
CA ASP A 220 -42.24 -2.12 -4.59
C ASP A 220 -41.38 -2.03 -3.31
N LEU A 221 -42.05 -1.68 -2.22
CA LEU A 221 -41.45 -1.60 -0.89
C LEU A 221 -41.03 -2.97 -0.37
N GLU A 222 -41.72 -4.06 -0.79
CA GLU A 222 -41.33 -5.43 -0.42
C GLU A 222 -39.99 -5.84 -1.05
N ASP A 223 -39.74 -5.52 -2.33
CA ASP A 223 -38.45 -5.78 -2.99
C ASP A 223 -37.32 -4.98 -2.34
N LEU A 224 -37.61 -3.74 -1.91
CA LEU A 224 -36.65 -2.92 -1.16
C LEU A 224 -36.29 -3.56 0.19
N ILE A 225 -37.29 -4.06 0.93
CA ILE A 225 -37.10 -4.76 2.21
C ILE A 225 -36.35 -6.09 2.01
N ARG A 226 -36.62 -6.81 0.92
CA ARG A 226 -35.96 -8.07 0.56
C ARG A 226 -34.47 -7.85 0.24
N MET A 227 -34.15 -6.79 -0.49
CA MET A 227 -32.77 -6.37 -0.77
C MET A 227 -32.04 -5.92 0.52
N MET A 228 -32.72 -5.19 1.40
CA MET A 228 -32.16 -4.73 2.69
C MET A 228 -31.80 -5.90 3.63
N ASN A 229 -32.66 -6.90 3.76
CA ASN A 229 -32.38 -8.08 4.60
C ASN A 229 -31.17 -8.89 4.08
N GLN A 230 -30.99 -8.98 2.75
CA GLN A 230 -29.82 -9.63 2.16
C GLN A 230 -28.51 -8.89 2.45
N CYS A 231 -28.49 -7.55 2.42
CA CYS A 231 -27.32 -6.76 2.80
C CYS A 231 -26.92 -6.93 4.28
N PHE A 232 -27.88 -7.16 5.19
CA PHE A 232 -27.61 -7.33 6.61
C PHE A 232 -26.90 -8.66 6.94
N CYS A 233 -27.26 -9.74 6.23
CA CYS A 233 -26.51 -11.01 6.25
C CYS A 233 -25.08 -10.87 5.71
N VAL A 234 -24.84 -9.98 4.74
CA VAL A 234 -23.50 -9.75 4.20
C VAL A 234 -22.61 -9.03 5.22
N LEU A 235 -23.09 -7.97 5.86
CA LEU A 235 -22.30 -7.18 6.83
C LEU A 235 -21.92 -7.96 8.10
N SER A 236 -22.81 -8.85 8.57
CA SER A 236 -22.54 -9.71 9.73
C SER A 236 -21.52 -10.82 9.42
N PHE A 237 -21.49 -11.36 8.19
CA PHE A 237 -20.49 -12.36 7.78
C PHE A 237 -19.11 -11.76 7.46
N PHE A 238 -19.07 -10.51 6.97
CA PHE A 238 -17.82 -9.85 6.54
C PHE A 238 -16.81 -9.61 7.67
N TRP A 239 -17.25 -9.56 8.94
CA TRP A 239 -16.37 -9.23 10.05
C TRP A 239 -15.65 -10.45 10.68
N CYS A 240 -15.97 -11.68 10.30
CA CYS A 240 -15.46 -12.87 11.01
C CYS A 240 -14.62 -13.87 10.20
N ASN A 241 -14.89 -14.13 8.90
CA ASN A 241 -14.60 -15.48 8.36
C ASN A 241 -13.60 -15.71 7.21
N HIS A 242 -13.07 -14.69 6.49
CA HIS A 242 -12.25 -14.99 5.27
C HIS A 242 -10.87 -14.33 5.08
N VAL A 243 -10.48 -13.33 5.88
CA VAL A 243 -9.06 -12.89 5.93
C VAL A 243 -8.21 -13.81 6.83
N PHE A 244 -8.87 -14.61 7.68
CA PHE A 244 -8.21 -15.56 8.60
C PHE A 244 -7.91 -16.91 7.94
N THR A 245 -8.88 -17.53 7.24
CA THR A 245 -8.81 -18.91 6.73
C THR A 245 -7.64 -19.18 5.78
N ALA A 246 -7.50 -18.43 4.69
CA ALA A 246 -6.52 -18.75 3.63
C ALA A 246 -5.04 -18.62 4.05
N LEU A 247 -4.73 -17.88 5.13
CA LEU A 247 -3.39 -17.84 5.74
C LEU A 247 -3.28 -18.68 7.02
N GLN A 248 -4.41 -19.14 7.56
CA GLN A 248 -4.45 -20.15 8.60
C GLN A 248 -4.16 -21.55 8.06
N ASP A 249 -4.57 -21.93 6.86
CA ASP A 249 -4.45 -23.33 6.41
C ASP A 249 -3.00 -23.87 6.40
N ILE A 250 -2.00 -23.02 6.17
CA ILE A 250 -0.57 -23.40 6.29
C ILE A 250 -0.04 -23.24 7.73
N ARG A 251 -0.56 -22.30 8.53
CA ARG A 251 -0.12 -22.05 9.91
C ARG A 251 -0.78 -22.94 10.96
N ASN A 252 -1.95 -23.46 10.63
CA ASN A 252 -2.72 -24.40 11.43
C ASN A 252 -2.31 -25.85 11.14
N VAL A 253 -1.43 -26.16 10.16
CA VAL A 253 -0.98 -27.56 9.95
C VAL A 253 -0.47 -28.22 11.24
N PRO A 254 0.31 -27.55 12.13
CA PRO A 254 0.64 -28.11 13.44
C PRO A 254 -0.59 -28.34 14.34
N THR A 255 -1.58 -27.46 14.30
CA THR A 255 -2.83 -27.55 15.10
C THR A 255 -3.78 -28.62 14.57
N VAL A 256 -3.91 -28.75 13.25
CA VAL A 256 -4.66 -29.80 12.55
C VAL A 256 -3.98 -31.15 12.79
N LEU A 257 -2.65 -31.21 12.73
CA LEU A 257 -1.89 -32.41 13.10
C LEU A 257 -2.07 -32.77 14.59
N GLU A 258 -2.07 -31.79 15.49
CA GLU A 258 -2.36 -32.02 16.92
C GLU A 258 -3.80 -32.50 17.14
N GLN A 259 -4.77 -31.98 16.38
CA GLN A 259 -6.16 -32.45 16.38
C GLN A 259 -6.27 -33.88 15.81
N LEU A 260 -5.59 -34.19 14.71
CA LEU A 260 -5.50 -35.55 14.15
C LEU A 260 -4.89 -36.53 15.15
N LEU A 261 -3.80 -36.17 15.82
CA LEU A 261 -3.20 -36.99 16.89
C LEU A 261 -4.15 -37.21 18.07
N LYS A 262 -4.91 -36.19 18.48
CA LYS A 262 -5.98 -36.33 19.49
C LYS A 262 -7.11 -37.23 19.00
N THR A 263 -7.46 -37.19 17.72
CA THR A 263 -8.47 -38.08 17.11
C THR A 263 -7.97 -39.52 17.07
N VAL A 264 -6.73 -39.79 16.64
CA VAL A 264 -6.10 -41.13 16.70
C VAL A 264 -6.15 -41.70 18.12
N GLY A 265 -5.76 -40.92 19.13
CA GLY A 265 -5.84 -41.35 20.53
C GLY A 265 -7.27 -41.58 21.04
N LYS A 266 -8.28 -40.91 20.46
CA LYS A 266 -9.71 -41.19 20.73
C LYS A 266 -10.17 -42.48 20.03
N LEU A 267 -9.77 -42.71 18.78
CA LEU A 267 -10.12 -43.92 18.02
C LEU A 267 -9.53 -45.17 18.66
N GLN A 268 -8.27 -45.13 19.13
CA GLN A 268 -7.66 -46.23 19.88
C GLN A 268 -8.44 -46.55 21.17
N LYS A 269 -8.87 -45.53 21.92
CA LYS A 269 -9.72 -45.71 23.11
C LYS A 269 -11.11 -46.26 22.77
N LEU A 270 -11.68 -45.87 21.62
CA LEU A 270 -12.96 -46.39 21.15
C LEU A 270 -12.84 -47.86 20.75
N LYS A 271 -11.79 -48.24 20.00
CA LYS A 271 -11.47 -49.63 19.65
C LYS A 271 -11.36 -50.52 20.89
N LEU A 272 -10.60 -50.09 21.91
CA LEU A 272 -10.50 -50.81 23.18
C LEU A 272 -11.84 -50.97 23.91
N ARG A 273 -12.75 -49.98 23.80
CA ARG A 273 -14.11 -50.09 24.33
C ARG A 273 -14.97 -51.06 23.53
N VAL A 274 -14.89 -51.03 22.20
CA VAL A 274 -15.60 -51.98 21.32
C VAL A 274 -15.19 -53.42 21.62
N GLU A 275 -13.89 -53.70 21.72
CA GLU A 275 -13.40 -55.06 22.07
C GLU A 275 -13.79 -55.48 23.50
N LYS A 276 -13.84 -54.53 24.44
CA LYS A 276 -14.38 -54.80 25.79
C LYS A 276 -15.88 -55.12 25.75
N VAL A 277 -16.67 -54.37 24.99
CA VAL A 277 -18.11 -54.61 24.83
C VAL A 277 -18.37 -55.95 24.14
N LYS A 278 -17.66 -56.27 23.04
CA LYS A 278 -17.70 -57.61 22.40
C LYS A 278 -17.49 -58.73 23.43
N THR A 279 -16.45 -58.62 24.26
CA THR A 279 -16.11 -59.67 25.24
C THR A 279 -17.01 -59.71 26.47
N GLU A 280 -17.72 -58.64 26.82
CA GLU A 280 -18.72 -58.63 27.91
C GLU A 280 -20.13 -59.03 27.43
N GLU A 281 -20.54 -58.61 26.23
CA GLU A 281 -21.86 -58.94 25.65
C GLU A 281 -21.90 -60.38 25.13
N ALA A 282 -20.84 -60.88 24.48
CA ALA A 282 -20.76 -62.29 24.07
C ALA A 282 -20.87 -63.26 25.25
N LYS A 283 -20.51 -62.83 26.46
CA LYS A 283 -20.70 -63.61 27.71
C LYS A 283 -22.11 -63.53 28.28
N LYS A 284 -22.87 -62.45 28.00
CA LYS A 284 -24.22 -62.23 28.56
C LYS A 284 -25.33 -62.71 27.63
N HIS A 285 -25.17 -62.52 26.32
CA HIS A 285 -26.21 -62.79 25.32
C HIS A 285 -25.60 -63.48 24.08
N PRO A 286 -25.24 -64.78 24.17
CA PRO A 286 -24.48 -65.52 23.14
C PRO A 286 -25.21 -65.76 21.80
N GLY A 287 -26.27 -65.00 21.50
CA GLY A 287 -27.00 -65.05 20.22
C GLY A 287 -27.74 -63.77 19.84
N MET A 288 -27.53 -62.64 20.53
CA MET A 288 -28.32 -61.41 20.33
C MET A 288 -27.53 -60.20 19.80
N VAL A 289 -26.22 -60.34 19.59
CA VAL A 289 -25.36 -59.28 19.05
C VAL A 289 -24.77 -59.73 17.72
N HIS A 290 -25.01 -58.95 16.66
CA HIS A 290 -24.37 -59.16 15.36
C HIS A 290 -22.88 -58.81 15.45
N VAL A 291 -22.06 -59.79 15.85
CA VAL A 291 -20.59 -59.68 15.98
C VAL A 291 -19.97 -59.13 14.69
N ALA A 292 -20.52 -59.52 13.52
CA ALA A 292 -20.12 -59.04 12.20
C ALA A 292 -20.15 -57.49 12.04
N ASP A 293 -21.13 -56.79 12.62
CA ASP A 293 -21.24 -55.33 12.50
C ASP A 293 -20.17 -54.62 13.34
N LEU A 294 -19.84 -55.20 14.49
CA LEU A 294 -18.75 -54.74 15.36
C LEU A 294 -17.37 -55.04 14.74
N ASP A 295 -17.21 -56.14 14.02
CA ASP A 295 -15.99 -56.45 13.27
C ASP A 295 -15.80 -55.52 12.07
N ALA A 296 -16.85 -55.28 11.26
CA ALA A 296 -16.81 -54.30 10.17
C ALA A 296 -16.50 -52.88 10.68
N THR A 297 -17.04 -52.51 11.84
CA THR A 297 -16.73 -51.24 12.50
C THR A 297 -15.27 -51.17 12.96
N THR A 298 -14.75 -52.24 13.58
CA THR A 298 -13.32 -52.33 13.96
C THR A 298 -12.40 -52.28 12.73
N GLN A 299 -12.76 -52.90 11.61
CA GLN A 299 -11.99 -52.83 10.36
C GLN A 299 -11.91 -51.40 9.82
N ARG A 300 -13.05 -50.72 9.68
CA ARG A 300 -13.11 -49.32 9.20
C ARG A 300 -12.34 -48.35 10.10
N LEU A 301 -12.27 -48.63 11.41
CA LEU A 301 -11.45 -47.88 12.36
C LEU A 301 -9.95 -48.10 12.17
N ASN A 302 -9.52 -49.29 11.73
CA ASN A 302 -8.11 -49.56 11.39
C ASN A 302 -7.72 -48.82 10.10
N GLU A 303 -8.54 -48.91 9.05
CA GLU A 303 -8.31 -48.20 7.78
C GLU A 303 -8.14 -46.68 7.98
N LEU A 304 -8.99 -46.07 8.82
CA LEU A 304 -8.88 -44.66 9.20
C LEU A 304 -7.64 -44.35 10.05
N HIS A 305 -7.25 -45.26 10.95
CA HIS A 305 -6.03 -45.11 11.75
C HIS A 305 -4.78 -45.11 10.87
N ASP A 306 -4.70 -46.03 9.92
CA ASP A 306 -3.52 -46.25 9.09
C ASP A 306 -3.36 -45.14 8.05
N GLY A 307 -4.46 -44.65 7.46
CA GLY A 307 -4.44 -43.45 6.61
C GLY A 307 -3.97 -42.18 7.35
N ILE A 308 -4.32 -42.01 8.64
CA ILE A 308 -3.78 -40.88 9.44
C ILE A 308 -2.30 -41.11 9.79
N ALA A 309 -1.88 -42.36 10.03
CA ALA A 309 -0.49 -42.70 10.29
C ALA A 309 0.41 -42.44 9.05
N GLU A 310 -0.08 -42.73 7.84
CA GLU A 310 0.60 -42.39 6.58
C GLU A 310 0.78 -40.88 6.42
N ILE A 311 -0.29 -40.09 6.59
CA ILE A 311 -0.24 -38.61 6.55
C ILE A 311 0.76 -38.07 7.58
N LYS A 312 0.81 -38.65 8.79
CA LYS A 312 1.79 -38.27 9.82
C LYS A 312 3.21 -38.60 9.39
N SER A 313 3.46 -39.81 8.87
CA SER A 313 4.77 -40.25 8.39
C SER A 313 5.30 -39.33 7.28
N HIS A 314 4.44 -39.01 6.31
CA HIS A 314 4.74 -38.05 5.25
C HIS A 314 5.14 -36.67 5.81
N TYR A 315 4.37 -36.13 6.76
CA TYR A 315 4.66 -34.83 7.37
C TYR A 315 5.93 -34.83 8.25
N GLU A 316 6.22 -35.93 8.96
CA GLU A 316 7.44 -36.07 9.77
C GLU A 316 8.69 -36.26 8.90
N GLY A 317 8.59 -36.95 7.76
CA GLY A 317 9.65 -36.94 6.73
C GLY A 317 9.94 -35.55 6.18
N HIS A 318 8.92 -34.71 6.04
CA HIS A 318 9.08 -33.31 5.62
C HIS A 318 9.73 -32.40 6.68
N LYS A 319 9.80 -32.80 7.97
CA LYS A 319 10.51 -32.03 9.01
C LYS A 319 12.04 -32.13 8.91
N THR A 320 12.58 -33.21 8.34
CA THR A 320 14.03 -33.42 8.23
C THR A 320 14.60 -32.86 6.92
N MET A 321 13.77 -32.71 5.89
CA MET A 321 14.13 -32.02 4.65
C MET A 321 14.54 -30.57 4.92
N LYS A 322 15.60 -30.11 4.23
CA LYS A 322 15.98 -28.70 4.30
C LYS A 322 14.90 -27.85 3.64
N VAL A 323 14.64 -26.67 4.21
CA VAL A 323 13.67 -25.69 3.66
C VAL A 323 13.91 -25.35 2.18
N ALA A 324 15.16 -25.49 1.70
CA ALA A 324 15.51 -25.35 0.29
C ALA A 324 14.95 -26.48 -0.60
N GLU A 325 15.06 -27.73 -0.15
CA GLU A 325 14.62 -28.94 -0.85
C GLU A 325 13.07 -28.97 -0.94
N LEU A 326 12.39 -28.65 0.17
CA LEU A 326 10.92 -28.47 0.18
C LEU A 326 10.45 -27.40 -0.81
N LYS A 327 11.15 -26.25 -0.86
CA LYS A 327 10.86 -25.18 -1.84
C LYS A 327 11.21 -25.55 -3.28
N GLN A 328 12.02 -26.58 -3.50
CA GLN A 328 12.28 -27.10 -4.83
C GLN A 328 11.15 -28.05 -5.24
N GLN A 329 10.84 -29.06 -4.42
CA GLN A 329 9.71 -29.98 -4.66
C GLN A 329 8.38 -29.25 -4.85
N HIS A 330 8.10 -28.23 -4.03
CA HIS A 330 6.87 -27.45 -4.17
C HIS A 330 6.80 -26.73 -5.53
N ARG A 331 7.93 -26.16 -5.99
CA ARG A 331 8.03 -25.56 -7.34
C ARG A 331 7.91 -26.59 -8.45
N GLU A 332 8.48 -27.78 -8.29
CA GLU A 332 8.33 -28.88 -9.25
C GLU A 332 6.87 -29.35 -9.34
N VAL A 333 6.13 -29.37 -8.22
CA VAL A 333 4.68 -29.65 -8.20
C VAL A 333 3.89 -28.51 -8.84
N GLU A 334 4.18 -27.24 -8.52
CA GLU A 334 3.55 -26.07 -9.15
C GLU A 334 3.76 -26.08 -10.67
N MET A 335 4.98 -26.37 -11.14
CA MET A 335 5.31 -26.50 -12.57
C MET A 335 4.54 -27.66 -13.20
N ARG A 336 4.57 -28.85 -12.59
CA ARG A 336 3.88 -30.05 -13.10
C ARG A 336 2.36 -29.91 -13.14
N LYS A 337 1.79 -29.07 -12.26
CA LYS A 337 0.35 -28.76 -12.22
C LYS A 337 -0.03 -27.52 -13.03
N GLY A 338 0.91 -26.88 -13.73
CA GLY A 338 0.65 -25.66 -14.51
C GLY A 338 0.22 -24.45 -13.67
N LEU A 339 0.57 -24.46 -12.37
CA LEU A 339 0.27 -23.41 -11.40
C LEU A 339 1.35 -22.32 -11.34
N SER A 340 2.54 -22.60 -11.85
CA SER A 340 3.60 -21.60 -12.04
C SER A 340 3.61 -21.06 -13.46
N ALA A 341 3.66 -19.73 -13.62
CA ALA A 341 4.07 -19.10 -14.87
C ALA A 341 5.57 -18.72 -14.77
N PRO A 342 6.44 -19.17 -15.70
CA PRO A 342 7.87 -18.85 -15.68
C PRO A 342 8.14 -17.42 -16.16
N ILE A 343 7.70 -16.43 -15.37
CA ILE A 343 7.84 -15.01 -15.70
C ILE A 343 9.30 -14.58 -15.48
N GLN A 344 9.93 -14.09 -16.55
CA GLN A 344 11.33 -13.68 -16.51
C GLN A 344 11.52 -12.44 -15.63
N TRP A 345 12.39 -12.57 -14.61
CA TRP A 345 12.86 -11.45 -13.80
C TRP A 345 13.55 -10.39 -14.67
N SER A 346 13.24 -9.13 -14.39
CA SER A 346 13.95 -7.96 -14.88
C SER A 346 14.57 -7.21 -13.70
N PHE A 347 15.61 -6.43 -13.99
CA PHE A 347 16.28 -5.60 -13.01
C PHE A 347 16.26 -4.14 -13.49
N VAL A 348 16.23 -3.20 -12.56
CA VAL A 348 16.33 -1.76 -12.81
C VAL A 348 17.24 -1.15 -11.74
N ASP A 349 18.17 -0.30 -12.16
CA ASP A 349 18.99 0.45 -11.22
C ASP A 349 18.19 1.64 -10.69
N LEU A 350 17.94 1.65 -9.38
CA LEU A 350 17.23 2.74 -8.70
C LEU A 350 18.21 3.50 -7.80
N PRO A 351 17.98 4.81 -7.56
CA PRO A 351 18.73 5.59 -6.57
C PRO A 351 18.84 4.87 -5.21
N GLY A 352 20.07 4.50 -4.83
CA GLY A 352 20.37 3.77 -3.57
C GLY A 352 19.99 2.28 -3.55
N LEU A 353 19.61 1.70 -4.69
CA LEU A 353 19.20 0.30 -4.89
C LEU A 353 19.57 -0.17 -6.32
N PRO A 354 20.85 -0.49 -6.60
CA PRO A 354 21.24 -1.08 -7.88
C PRO A 354 20.64 -2.49 -8.03
N ASN A 355 20.37 -2.90 -9.27
CA ASN A 355 19.76 -4.18 -9.62
C ASN A 355 18.48 -4.50 -8.81
N HIS A 356 17.58 -3.54 -8.67
CA HIS A 356 16.29 -3.77 -8.00
C HIS A 356 15.40 -4.70 -8.85
N PRO A 357 14.88 -5.81 -8.30
CA PRO A 357 14.13 -6.79 -9.06
C PRO A 357 12.69 -6.34 -9.32
N TRP A 358 12.20 -6.60 -10.54
CA TRP A 358 10.83 -6.40 -10.93
C TRP A 358 10.43 -7.32 -12.08
N PHE A 359 9.13 -7.43 -12.32
CA PHE A 359 8.55 -8.12 -13.47
C PHE A 359 8.01 -7.08 -14.45
N LYS A 360 8.45 -7.17 -15.70
CA LYS A 360 7.87 -6.40 -16.80
C LYS A 360 6.44 -6.87 -17.08
N VAL A 361 5.56 -5.94 -17.42
CA VAL A 361 4.24 -6.25 -17.97
C VAL A 361 4.41 -7.08 -19.25
N SER A 362 5.43 -6.77 -20.07
CA SER A 362 5.75 -7.53 -21.27
C SER A 362 6.21 -8.96 -21.00
N SER A 363 6.89 -9.21 -19.87
CA SER A 363 7.21 -10.57 -19.39
C SER A 363 5.94 -11.34 -19.00
N PHE A 364 5.00 -10.70 -18.31
CA PHE A 364 3.69 -11.31 -18.01
C PHE A 364 2.91 -11.66 -19.28
N MET A 365 2.83 -10.75 -20.25
CA MET A 365 2.07 -10.99 -21.48
C MET A 365 2.66 -12.17 -22.26
N ARG A 366 3.98 -12.24 -22.43
CA ARG A 366 4.65 -13.39 -23.05
C ARG A 366 4.39 -14.69 -22.28
N ALA A 367 4.49 -14.66 -20.95
CA ALA A 367 4.21 -15.84 -20.13
C ALA A 367 2.75 -16.31 -20.26
N PHE A 368 1.77 -15.40 -20.29
CA PHE A 368 0.36 -15.79 -20.45
C PHE A 368 0.01 -16.29 -21.85
N VAL A 369 0.66 -15.77 -22.90
CA VAL A 369 0.56 -16.30 -24.26
C VAL A 369 1.17 -17.70 -24.34
N HIS A 370 2.41 -17.88 -23.86
CA HIS A 370 3.16 -19.13 -23.99
C HIS A 370 2.60 -20.30 -23.16
N ASN A 371 1.83 -20.02 -22.10
CA ASN A 371 1.31 -21.04 -21.16
C ASN A 371 -0.22 -21.20 -21.23
N ASP A 372 -0.85 -20.64 -22.26
CA ASP A 372 -2.31 -20.59 -22.44
C ASP A 372 -3.04 -20.14 -21.16
N LYS A 373 -2.75 -18.90 -20.75
CA LYS A 373 -3.33 -18.22 -19.57
C LYS A 373 -3.95 -16.86 -19.91
N LEU A 374 -4.23 -16.57 -21.18
CA LEU A 374 -4.87 -15.31 -21.58
C LEU A 374 -6.25 -15.11 -20.96
N GLY A 375 -6.96 -16.18 -20.60
CA GLY A 375 -8.23 -16.10 -19.86
C GLY A 375 -8.10 -15.38 -18.51
N LEU A 376 -6.91 -15.34 -17.89
CA LEU A 376 -6.65 -14.56 -16.67
C LEU A 376 -6.73 -13.03 -16.89
N LEU A 377 -6.63 -12.58 -18.15
CA LEU A 377 -6.76 -11.17 -18.54
C LEU A 377 -8.19 -10.78 -18.95
N LEU A 378 -9.04 -11.79 -19.19
CA LEU A 378 -10.34 -11.65 -19.87
C LEU A 378 -11.52 -12.24 -19.06
N GLY A 379 -11.28 -12.70 -17.82
CA GLY A 379 -12.34 -13.16 -16.92
C GLY A 379 -12.66 -14.66 -16.96
N GLY A 380 -11.86 -15.45 -17.67
CA GLY A 380 -11.94 -16.92 -17.70
C GLY A 380 -11.79 -17.48 -19.11
N SER A 381 -12.61 -17.00 -20.03
CA SER A 381 -12.57 -17.31 -21.46
C SER A 381 -11.62 -16.36 -22.21
N VAL A 382 -11.14 -16.79 -23.38
CA VAL A 382 -10.36 -15.94 -24.30
C VAL A 382 -11.29 -15.46 -25.41
N ASP A 383 -12.08 -14.42 -25.12
CA ASP A 383 -12.89 -13.73 -26.11
C ASP A 383 -12.41 -12.28 -26.29
N PHE A 384 -11.97 -11.96 -27.51
CA PHE A 384 -11.53 -10.60 -27.88
C PHE A 384 -12.69 -9.68 -28.30
N ASN A 385 -13.91 -10.20 -28.51
CA ASN A 385 -15.09 -9.37 -28.73
C ASN A 385 -15.42 -8.55 -27.47
N VAL A 386 -15.22 -9.13 -26.28
CA VAL A 386 -15.35 -8.44 -24.98
C VAL A 386 -14.37 -7.25 -24.86
N VAL A 387 -13.18 -7.37 -25.46
CA VAL A 387 -12.19 -6.27 -25.51
C VAL A 387 -12.61 -5.18 -26.48
N GLU A 388 -13.17 -5.54 -27.62
CA GLU A 388 -13.74 -4.59 -28.59
C GLU A 388 -14.91 -3.81 -27.98
N GLU A 389 -15.86 -4.50 -27.37
CA GLU A 389 -17.00 -3.92 -26.65
C GLU A 389 -16.54 -2.97 -25.53
N TYR A 390 -15.52 -3.36 -24.75
CA TYR A 390 -14.92 -2.49 -23.74
C TYR A 390 -14.48 -1.15 -24.33
N TRP A 391 -13.78 -1.17 -25.47
CA TRP A 391 -13.29 0.07 -26.08
C TRP A 391 -14.38 0.91 -26.72
N GLU A 392 -15.44 0.29 -27.23
CA GLU A 392 -16.61 1.03 -27.74
C GLU A 392 -17.32 1.78 -26.61
N ARG A 393 -17.52 1.14 -25.44
CA ARG A 393 -18.03 1.83 -24.24
C ARG A 393 -17.05 2.89 -23.72
N TYR A 394 -15.76 2.54 -23.59
CA TYR A 394 -14.71 3.44 -23.06
C TYR A 394 -14.49 4.69 -23.94
N TYR A 395 -14.87 4.68 -25.21
CA TYR A 395 -14.83 5.86 -26.07
C TYR A 395 -15.74 6.99 -25.57
N HIS A 396 -16.88 6.65 -24.96
CA HIS A 396 -17.76 7.64 -24.31
C HIS A 396 -17.18 8.16 -22.97
N VAL A 397 -16.24 7.41 -22.39
CA VAL A 397 -15.53 7.75 -21.16
C VAL A 397 -14.37 8.71 -21.43
N ASP A 398 -13.40 8.35 -22.27
CA ASP A 398 -12.26 9.20 -22.64
C ASP A 398 -11.92 9.05 -24.14
N PRO A 399 -12.60 9.80 -25.03
CA PRO A 399 -12.33 9.73 -26.47
C PRO A 399 -10.95 10.28 -26.85
N SER A 400 -10.23 10.93 -25.92
CA SER A 400 -8.87 11.45 -26.13
C SER A 400 -7.77 10.43 -25.83
N HIS A 401 -8.12 9.24 -25.32
CA HIS A 401 -7.14 8.22 -24.93
C HIS A 401 -6.35 7.69 -26.14
N LYS A 402 -5.02 7.58 -26.00
CA LYS A 402 -4.10 7.18 -27.08
C LYS A 402 -4.46 5.85 -27.75
N VAL A 403 -5.21 4.96 -27.10
CA VAL A 403 -5.73 3.71 -27.73
C VAL A 403 -6.57 3.98 -28.98
N PHE A 404 -7.28 5.11 -29.05
CA PHE A 404 -8.15 5.45 -30.18
C PHE A 404 -7.37 5.96 -31.40
N SER A 405 -6.07 6.23 -31.29
CA SER A 405 -5.19 6.42 -32.45
C SER A 405 -4.77 5.10 -33.11
N LEU A 406 -5.14 3.95 -32.54
CA LEU A 406 -4.94 2.64 -33.17
C LEU A 406 -6.14 2.29 -34.07
N HIS A 407 -5.85 1.58 -35.17
CA HIS A 407 -6.87 1.00 -36.05
C HIS A 407 -7.82 0.08 -35.28
N LYS A 408 -9.10 -0.02 -35.71
CA LYS A 408 -10.13 -0.79 -34.99
C LYS A 408 -9.70 -2.25 -34.70
N GLU A 409 -9.19 -2.96 -35.71
CA GLU A 409 -8.62 -4.31 -35.55
C GLU A 409 -7.52 -4.42 -34.48
N ALA A 410 -6.67 -3.39 -34.34
CA ALA A 410 -5.61 -3.40 -33.32
C ALA A 410 -6.16 -3.18 -31.91
N ARG A 411 -7.28 -2.44 -31.75
CA ARG A 411 -7.94 -2.22 -30.45
C ARG A 411 -8.58 -3.50 -29.92
N LYS A 412 -9.13 -4.35 -30.78
CA LYS A 412 -9.66 -5.69 -30.44
C LYS A 412 -8.62 -6.56 -29.69
N PHE A 413 -7.34 -6.43 -30.03
CA PHE A 413 -6.23 -7.10 -29.35
C PHE A 413 -5.49 -6.23 -28.32
N THR A 414 -6.10 -5.14 -27.83
CA THR A 414 -5.49 -4.24 -26.83
C THR A 414 -6.16 -4.40 -25.47
N ILE A 415 -5.52 -5.09 -24.53
CA ILE A 415 -6.11 -5.38 -23.22
C ILE A 415 -6.13 -4.12 -22.34
N PRO A 416 -7.30 -3.72 -21.78
CA PRO A 416 -7.39 -2.63 -20.81
C PRO A 416 -6.87 -3.08 -19.43
N MET A 417 -5.93 -2.31 -18.88
CA MET A 417 -5.35 -2.58 -17.56
C MET A 417 -5.39 -1.35 -16.65
N ALA A 418 -5.47 -1.61 -15.35
CA ALA A 418 -5.13 -0.66 -14.31
C ALA A 418 -3.73 -1.00 -13.76
N LEU A 419 -2.92 0.02 -13.52
CA LEU A 419 -1.83 -0.08 -12.55
C LEU A 419 -2.42 -0.02 -11.14
N TYR A 420 -1.81 -0.71 -10.19
CA TYR A 420 -2.23 -0.76 -8.79
C TYR A 420 -1.03 -0.50 -7.87
N ALA A 421 -1.22 0.33 -6.85
CA ALA A 421 -0.25 0.57 -5.78
C ALA A 421 -0.92 0.51 -4.40
N ASP A 422 -0.23 -0.07 -3.42
CA ASP A 422 -0.76 -0.26 -2.06
C ASP A 422 0.36 -0.24 -1.02
N GLU A 423 0.17 0.49 0.08
CA GLU A 423 1.16 0.62 1.17
C GLU A 423 0.89 -0.41 2.28
N GLY A 424 1.10 -1.69 1.96
CA GLY A 424 0.98 -2.80 2.90
C GLY A 424 2.05 -2.83 4.00
N GLN A 425 1.97 -3.85 4.86
CA GLN A 425 2.96 -4.11 5.92
C GLN A 425 3.64 -5.47 5.73
N THR A 426 4.96 -5.49 5.89
CA THR A 426 5.74 -6.73 6.00
C THR A 426 5.46 -7.47 7.31
N LEU A 427 5.87 -8.74 7.40
CA LEU A 427 5.85 -9.53 8.64
C LEU A 427 6.56 -8.85 9.84
N LYS A 428 7.49 -7.92 9.58
CA LYS A 428 8.19 -7.11 10.60
C LYS A 428 7.48 -5.78 10.91
N LYS A 429 6.22 -5.60 10.48
CA LYS A 429 5.42 -4.36 10.57
C LYS A 429 6.07 -3.13 9.90
N GLN A 430 7.08 -3.32 9.05
CA GLN A 430 7.65 -2.26 8.24
C GLN A 430 6.79 -2.07 7.00
N ALA A 431 6.44 -0.82 6.67
CA ALA A 431 5.65 -0.49 5.49
C ALA A 431 6.38 -0.79 4.18
N ILE A 432 5.64 -1.31 3.21
CA ILE A 432 6.12 -1.74 1.89
C ILE A 432 5.10 -1.31 0.84
N ASN A 433 5.57 -0.65 -0.23
CA ASN A 433 4.74 -0.36 -1.39
C ASN A 433 4.73 -1.59 -2.31
N ILE A 434 3.55 -2.02 -2.72
CA ILE A 434 3.33 -3.14 -3.63
C ILE A 434 2.79 -2.56 -4.93
N LEU A 435 3.53 -2.74 -6.03
CA LEU A 435 3.12 -2.33 -7.38
C LEU A 435 2.67 -3.54 -8.18
N ALA A 436 1.50 -3.46 -8.82
CA ALA A 436 0.89 -4.54 -9.59
C ALA A 436 0.17 -4.01 -10.85
N ILE A 437 -0.16 -4.91 -11.77
CA ILE A 437 -1.19 -4.72 -12.81
C ILE A 437 -2.47 -5.44 -12.42
N GLN A 438 -3.62 -4.88 -12.81
CA GLN A 438 -4.95 -5.48 -12.70
C GLN A 438 -5.63 -5.35 -14.07
N PRO A 439 -5.96 -6.45 -14.78
CA PRO A 439 -6.86 -6.39 -15.93
C PRO A 439 -8.18 -5.75 -15.52
N VAL A 440 -8.77 -4.91 -16.37
CA VAL A 440 -10.07 -4.26 -16.06
C VAL A 440 -11.23 -5.23 -16.27
N ILE A 441 -11.17 -5.99 -17.36
CA ILE A 441 -12.09 -7.08 -17.69
C ILE A 441 -11.78 -8.28 -16.77
N GLY A 442 -12.83 -8.93 -16.26
CA GLY A 442 -12.72 -10.09 -15.41
C GLY A 442 -14.06 -10.77 -15.16
N SER A 443 -14.13 -11.70 -14.21
CA SER A 443 -15.33 -12.52 -13.96
C SER A 443 -16.45 -11.79 -13.18
N GLY A 444 -16.44 -10.46 -13.14
CA GLY A 444 -17.43 -9.63 -12.44
C GLY A 444 -17.17 -9.43 -10.93
N THR A 445 -18.20 -8.99 -10.22
CA THR A 445 -18.29 -9.01 -8.75
C THR A 445 -18.98 -10.30 -8.28
N ARG A 446 -18.96 -10.63 -6.99
CA ARG A 446 -19.68 -11.82 -6.47
C ARG A 446 -21.18 -11.76 -6.77
N LEU A 447 -21.79 -10.58 -6.68
CA LEU A 447 -23.21 -10.37 -7.02
C LEU A 447 -23.45 -10.55 -8.51
N TYR A 448 -22.57 -10.01 -9.36
CA TYR A 448 -22.63 -10.20 -10.81
C TYR A 448 -22.59 -11.68 -11.18
N GLN A 449 -21.71 -12.47 -10.53
CA GLN A 449 -21.61 -13.92 -10.73
C GLN A 449 -22.88 -14.69 -10.33
N GLN A 450 -23.61 -14.21 -9.32
CA GLN A 450 -24.87 -14.83 -8.86
C GLN A 450 -26.06 -14.52 -9.79
N HIS A 451 -25.99 -13.43 -10.55
CA HIS A 451 -27.05 -12.98 -11.47
C HIS A 451 -26.59 -12.96 -12.93
N ARG A 452 -25.52 -13.70 -13.26
CA ARG A 452 -24.95 -13.69 -14.61
C ARG A 452 -25.86 -14.48 -15.55
N MET A 453 -26.50 -13.77 -16.48
CA MET A 453 -27.36 -14.37 -17.51
C MET A 453 -26.56 -15.09 -18.61
N ASP A 454 -25.32 -14.66 -18.86
CA ASP A 454 -24.46 -15.20 -19.91
C ASP A 454 -22.98 -15.18 -19.48
N ASP A 455 -22.29 -16.31 -19.67
CA ASP A 455 -20.86 -16.45 -19.38
C ASP A 455 -19.94 -15.70 -20.35
N SER A 456 -20.47 -15.17 -21.46
CA SER A 456 -19.76 -14.22 -22.34
C SER A 456 -19.71 -12.80 -21.76
N ALA A 457 -20.69 -12.40 -20.94
CA ALA A 457 -20.95 -11.00 -20.64
C ALA A 457 -19.79 -10.31 -19.88
N MET A 458 -19.41 -9.10 -20.30
CA MET A 458 -18.27 -8.37 -19.74
C MET A 458 -18.43 -8.05 -18.25
N GLY A 459 -17.61 -8.68 -17.41
CA GLY A 459 -17.52 -8.40 -15.98
C GLY A 459 -16.33 -7.50 -15.62
N ALA A 460 -16.46 -6.72 -14.53
CA ALA A 460 -15.34 -6.02 -13.92
C ALA A 460 -14.47 -6.97 -13.07
N ASN A 461 -13.14 -6.82 -13.08
CA ASN A 461 -12.23 -7.80 -12.45
C ASN A 461 -12.09 -7.67 -10.92
N PHE A 462 -13.16 -7.99 -10.17
CA PHE A 462 -13.20 -7.87 -8.71
C PHE A 462 -13.47 -9.19 -7.95
N ALA A 463 -13.97 -10.23 -8.61
CA ALA A 463 -14.20 -11.55 -8.02
C ALA A 463 -12.98 -12.48 -8.16
N GLY A 464 -12.86 -13.42 -7.22
CA GLY A 464 -11.76 -14.38 -7.16
C GLY A 464 -10.59 -13.94 -6.28
N SER A 465 -9.52 -14.74 -6.26
CA SER A 465 -8.33 -14.46 -5.45
C SER A 465 -7.51 -13.30 -6.02
N THR A 466 -6.74 -12.63 -5.17
CA THR A 466 -5.79 -11.59 -5.59
C THR A 466 -4.79 -12.08 -6.64
N TYR A 467 -4.42 -13.37 -6.60
CA TYR A 467 -3.56 -14.02 -7.59
C TYR A 467 -4.16 -14.13 -9.01
N ARG A 468 -5.50 -14.05 -9.14
CA ARG A 468 -6.19 -14.01 -10.45
C ARG A 468 -6.51 -12.59 -10.90
N THR A 469 -6.74 -11.68 -9.97
CA THR A 469 -7.18 -10.30 -10.26
C THR A 469 -6.03 -9.29 -10.32
N ARG A 470 -4.85 -9.60 -9.75
CA ARG A 470 -3.69 -8.70 -9.67
C ARG A 470 -2.38 -9.46 -9.85
N PHE A 471 -1.51 -8.96 -10.72
CA PHE A 471 -0.19 -9.54 -10.98
C PHE A 471 0.93 -8.61 -10.52
N LEU A 472 1.79 -9.11 -9.64
CA LEU A 472 2.84 -8.33 -8.97
C LEU A 472 3.92 -7.88 -9.95
N LEU A 473 4.17 -6.56 -10.04
CA LEU A 473 5.31 -6.01 -10.78
C LEU A 473 6.55 -5.88 -9.88
N SER A 474 6.42 -5.23 -8.72
CA SER A 474 7.54 -5.03 -7.79
C SER A 474 7.09 -4.67 -6.39
N CYS A 475 7.99 -4.84 -5.41
CA CYS A 475 7.80 -4.42 -4.02
C CYS A 475 8.94 -3.48 -3.60
N LEU A 476 8.63 -2.35 -2.98
CA LEU A 476 9.62 -1.35 -2.56
C LEU A 476 9.39 -0.92 -1.10
N MET A 477 10.39 -1.09 -0.23
CA MET A 477 10.28 -0.74 1.18
C MET A 477 10.13 0.78 1.38
N LYS A 478 9.19 1.22 2.24
CA LYS A 478 8.96 2.65 2.52
C LYS A 478 10.21 3.39 2.98
N ALA A 479 11.07 2.74 3.75
CA ALA A 479 12.34 3.32 4.21
C ALA A 479 13.29 3.74 3.07
N LYS A 480 13.13 3.19 1.86
CA LYS A 480 13.96 3.49 0.69
C LYS A 480 13.41 4.72 -0.04
N TYR A 481 12.17 4.69 -0.52
CA TYR A 481 11.59 5.83 -1.24
C TYR A 481 11.17 7.02 -0.36
N ARG A 482 11.05 6.86 0.98
CA ARG A 482 10.81 8.01 1.88
C ARG A 482 12.01 8.96 1.94
N LYS A 483 13.24 8.45 1.76
CA LYS A 483 14.47 9.26 1.77
C LYS A 483 14.81 9.83 0.39
N SER A 484 14.55 9.06 -0.67
CA SER A 484 14.67 9.51 -2.05
C SER A 484 13.38 9.17 -2.79
N PRO A 485 12.45 10.13 -2.97
CA PRO A 485 11.25 9.93 -3.79
C PRO A 485 11.59 9.45 -5.20
N GLN A 486 12.76 9.87 -5.72
CA GLN A 486 13.30 9.45 -7.02
C GLN A 486 13.44 7.93 -7.14
N THR A 487 13.69 7.19 -6.05
CA THR A 487 13.72 5.72 -6.05
C THR A 487 12.38 5.10 -6.49
N LEU A 488 11.25 5.70 -6.11
CA LEU A 488 9.93 5.26 -6.57
C LEU A 488 9.64 5.75 -8.00
N ASP A 489 10.07 6.96 -8.33
CA ASP A 489 9.86 7.53 -9.66
C ASP A 489 10.59 6.77 -10.77
N GLU A 490 11.85 6.37 -10.58
CA GLU A 490 12.57 5.56 -11.58
C GLU A 490 11.93 4.19 -11.78
N LEU A 491 11.41 3.59 -10.70
CA LEU A 491 10.68 2.32 -10.78
C LEU A 491 9.36 2.48 -11.56
N LEU A 492 8.61 3.55 -11.29
CA LEU A 492 7.39 3.87 -12.04
C LEU A 492 7.71 4.21 -13.50
N ARG A 493 8.81 4.94 -13.78
CA ARG A 493 9.24 5.27 -15.14
C ARG A 493 9.59 4.00 -15.93
N ALA A 494 10.29 3.06 -15.34
CA ALA A 494 10.57 1.75 -15.95
C ALA A 494 9.28 0.98 -16.31
N ILE A 495 8.30 0.97 -15.40
CA ILE A 495 6.98 0.35 -15.62
C ILE A 495 6.22 1.06 -16.75
N VAL A 496 6.17 2.40 -16.73
CA VAL A 496 5.46 3.21 -17.75
C VAL A 496 6.10 3.05 -19.13
N MET A 497 7.43 2.96 -19.22
CA MET A 497 8.13 2.67 -20.48
C MET A 497 7.76 1.29 -21.05
N ASP A 498 7.66 0.26 -20.22
CA ASP A 498 7.23 -1.08 -20.65
C ASP A 498 5.74 -1.12 -21.06
N CYS A 499 4.88 -0.37 -20.37
CA CYS A 499 3.47 -0.18 -20.77
C CYS A 499 3.35 0.55 -22.12
N ASN A 500 4.08 1.65 -22.32
CA ASN A 500 4.11 2.38 -23.60
C ASN A 500 4.63 1.49 -24.74
N PHE A 501 5.68 0.70 -24.51
CA PHE A 501 6.16 -0.31 -25.47
C PHE A 501 5.07 -1.33 -25.82
N LEU A 502 4.30 -1.82 -24.84
CA LEU A 502 3.20 -2.76 -25.08
C LEU A 502 2.02 -2.15 -25.84
N LEU A 503 1.70 -0.86 -25.64
CA LEU A 503 0.66 -0.21 -26.44
C LEU A 503 1.10 -0.05 -27.91
N GLU A 504 2.36 0.33 -28.14
CA GLU A 504 2.86 0.66 -29.47
C GLU A 504 3.27 -0.57 -30.31
N LYS A 505 3.87 -1.58 -29.66
CA LYS A 505 4.42 -2.77 -30.33
C LYS A 505 3.69 -4.06 -29.97
N GLY A 506 3.26 -4.18 -28.72
CA GLY A 506 2.61 -5.39 -28.19
C GLY A 506 3.53 -6.62 -28.13
N VAL A 507 2.92 -7.79 -28.01
CA VAL A 507 3.53 -9.12 -28.05
C VAL A 507 2.85 -9.94 -29.14
N GLY A 508 3.62 -10.61 -29.98
CA GLY A 508 3.06 -11.47 -31.04
C GLY A 508 2.25 -12.64 -30.46
N ILE A 509 1.07 -12.88 -31.01
CA ILE A 509 0.18 -14.01 -30.71
C ILE A 509 -0.31 -14.65 -32.02
N GLN A 510 -0.77 -15.90 -31.94
CA GLN A 510 -1.48 -16.57 -33.04
C GLN A 510 -2.96 -16.66 -32.67
N VAL A 511 -3.84 -16.20 -33.54
CA VAL A 511 -5.30 -16.28 -33.39
C VAL A 511 -5.88 -16.73 -34.72
N ASN A 512 -6.58 -17.86 -34.74
CA ASN A 512 -7.17 -18.45 -35.95
C ASN A 512 -6.15 -18.60 -37.12
N GLY A 513 -4.90 -18.96 -36.79
CA GLY A 513 -3.80 -19.09 -37.75
C GLY A 513 -3.20 -17.75 -38.24
N GLN A 514 -3.73 -16.61 -37.80
CA GLN A 514 -3.19 -15.29 -38.12
C GLN A 514 -2.30 -14.75 -37.00
N GLN A 515 -1.15 -14.18 -37.39
CA GLN A 515 -0.27 -13.49 -36.47
C GLN A 515 -0.85 -12.11 -36.12
N GLN A 516 -1.18 -11.93 -34.85
CA GLN A 516 -1.70 -10.68 -34.28
C GLN A 516 -0.71 -10.13 -33.23
N SER A 517 -0.89 -8.88 -32.81
CA SER A 517 -0.11 -8.27 -31.72
C SER A 517 -0.99 -7.92 -30.53
N LEU A 518 -0.85 -8.67 -29.45
CA LEU A 518 -1.49 -8.41 -28.16
C LEU A 518 -0.85 -7.18 -27.52
N ARG A 519 -1.64 -6.12 -27.37
CA ARG A 519 -1.23 -4.85 -26.76
C ARG A 519 -1.81 -4.72 -25.37
N VAL A 520 -1.27 -3.77 -24.60
CA VAL A 520 -1.81 -3.36 -23.31
C VAL A 520 -2.00 -1.86 -23.31
N ALA A 521 -3.18 -1.40 -22.89
CA ALA A 521 -3.47 0.00 -22.65
C ALA A 521 -3.79 0.21 -21.17
N VAL A 522 -3.00 1.02 -20.49
CA VAL A 522 -3.30 1.40 -19.11
C VAL A 522 -4.34 2.53 -19.10
N VAL A 523 -5.49 2.27 -18.49
CA VAL A 523 -6.64 3.21 -18.40
C VAL A 523 -6.81 3.81 -17.00
N ALA A 524 -6.16 3.24 -15.99
CA ALA A 524 -6.26 3.68 -14.60
C ALA A 524 -4.97 3.39 -13.82
N PHE A 525 -4.74 4.18 -12.77
CA PHE A 525 -3.80 3.94 -11.69
C PHE A 525 -4.60 3.99 -10.38
N LYS A 526 -4.72 2.85 -9.71
CA LYS A 526 -5.54 2.63 -8.51
C LYS A 526 -4.66 2.55 -7.28
N ALA A 527 -4.90 3.39 -6.28
CA ALA A 527 -4.21 3.32 -4.99
C ALA A 527 -5.03 4.00 -3.88
N ASP A 528 -4.54 3.90 -2.64
CA ASP A 528 -4.97 4.80 -1.58
C ASP A 528 -4.60 6.25 -1.94
N TRP A 529 -5.44 7.20 -1.56
CA TRP A 529 -5.30 8.59 -1.98
C TRP A 529 -3.96 9.25 -1.54
N PRO A 530 -3.37 8.94 -0.36
CA PRO A 530 -2.01 9.35 -0.01
C PRO A 530 -0.92 8.85 -0.98
N MET A 531 -1.04 7.64 -1.53
CA MET A 531 -0.13 7.16 -2.57
C MET A 531 -0.39 7.89 -3.89
N LEU A 532 -1.66 8.03 -4.32
CA LEU A 532 -2.02 8.79 -5.52
C LEU A 532 -1.45 10.21 -5.50
N ALA A 533 -1.57 10.91 -4.36
CA ALA A 533 -1.04 12.26 -4.21
C ALA A 533 0.48 12.31 -4.33
N ARG A 534 1.19 11.28 -3.86
CA ARG A 534 2.65 11.15 -4.01
C ARG A 534 3.06 10.86 -5.45
N VAL A 535 2.57 9.78 -6.05
CA VAL A 535 3.03 9.29 -7.37
C VAL A 535 2.48 10.12 -8.53
N GLY A 536 1.33 10.75 -8.31
CA GLY A 536 0.71 11.67 -9.24
C GLY A 536 1.07 13.12 -9.02
N TYR A 537 1.90 13.47 -8.03
CA TYR A 537 2.22 14.87 -7.70
C TYR A 537 0.97 15.77 -7.53
N LEU A 538 -0.08 15.25 -6.87
CA LEU A 538 -1.35 15.94 -6.73
C LEU A 538 -1.29 16.95 -5.57
N GLU A 539 -1.53 18.21 -5.85
CA GLU A 539 -1.66 19.25 -4.82
C GLU A 539 -3.00 19.15 -4.08
N ARG A 540 -4.06 18.79 -4.79
CA ARG A 540 -5.41 18.66 -4.21
C ARG A 540 -5.64 17.24 -3.71
N HIS A 541 -5.66 17.08 -2.38
CA HIS A 541 -5.98 15.83 -1.70
C HIS A 541 -6.58 16.11 -0.31
N PHE A 542 -7.44 15.21 0.18
CA PHE A 542 -8.17 15.37 1.45
C PHE A 542 -7.26 15.73 2.64
N GLY A 543 -6.05 15.18 2.70
CA GLY A 543 -5.08 15.43 3.77
C GLY A 543 -4.62 16.89 3.92
N ARG A 544 -4.95 17.80 2.98
CA ARG A 544 -4.66 19.24 3.12
C ARG A 544 -5.69 20.01 3.97
N VAL A 545 -6.90 19.48 4.14
CA VAL A 545 -7.99 20.14 4.91
C VAL A 545 -7.55 20.46 6.34
N ALA A 546 -6.75 19.58 6.94
CA ALA A 546 -6.36 19.70 8.35
C ALA A 546 -5.24 20.73 8.65
N PHE A 547 -4.54 21.28 7.64
CA PHE A 547 -3.25 21.96 7.89
C PHE A 547 -2.94 23.21 7.03
N GLY A 548 -3.86 23.72 6.20
CA GLY A 548 -3.53 24.74 5.18
C GLY A 548 -4.24 26.10 5.30
N LYS A 549 -3.49 27.20 5.38
CA LYS A 549 -4.02 28.57 5.16
C LYS A 549 -4.49 28.81 3.70
N LYS A 550 -3.91 28.10 2.73
CA LYS A 550 -4.25 28.22 1.30
C LYS A 550 -5.34 27.21 0.91
N LYS A 551 -6.50 27.70 0.47
CA LYS A 551 -7.63 26.88 -0.02
C LYS A 551 -7.39 26.35 -1.46
N ILE A 552 -6.36 25.52 -1.64
CA ILE A 552 -5.97 24.99 -2.98
C ILE A 552 -7.00 23.98 -3.52
N GLY A 553 -7.85 23.42 -2.64
CA GLY A 553 -8.85 22.40 -2.95
C GLY A 553 -8.43 21.02 -2.46
N ILE A 554 -9.42 20.12 -2.35
CA ILE A 554 -9.29 18.83 -1.63
C ILE A 554 -9.42 17.62 -2.57
N CYS A 555 -10.02 17.82 -3.75
CA CYS A 555 -10.22 16.78 -4.75
C CYS A 555 -9.24 16.98 -5.92
N HIS A 556 -8.57 15.95 -6.41
CA HIS A 556 -7.76 16.09 -7.63
C HIS A 556 -8.64 16.20 -8.88
N LEU A 557 -9.83 15.60 -8.88
CA LEU A 557 -10.73 15.60 -10.04
C LEU A 557 -11.49 16.91 -10.23
N CYS A 558 -11.72 17.71 -9.18
CA CYS A 558 -12.50 18.97 -9.25
C CYS A 558 -11.94 20.04 -8.29
N SER A 559 -12.57 21.20 -8.25
CA SER A 559 -12.18 22.33 -7.39
C SER A 559 -12.92 22.38 -6.05
N ALA A 560 -13.49 21.25 -5.61
CA ALA A 560 -14.08 21.11 -4.27
C ALA A 560 -13.09 21.54 -3.18
N GLY A 561 -13.54 22.40 -2.27
CA GLY A 561 -12.75 22.96 -1.17
C GLY A 561 -11.86 24.14 -1.56
N LYS A 562 -11.95 24.66 -2.79
CA LYS A 562 -11.49 26.02 -3.12
C LYS A 562 -12.48 27.06 -2.58
N GLU A 563 -12.03 28.32 -2.54
CA GLU A 563 -12.91 29.46 -2.29
C GLU A 563 -14.10 29.48 -3.26
N GLY A 564 -15.31 29.74 -2.75
CA GLY A 564 -16.55 29.72 -3.53
C GLY A 564 -17.07 28.32 -3.95
N VAL A 565 -16.31 27.25 -3.75
CA VAL A 565 -16.65 25.88 -4.20
C VAL A 565 -16.61 24.92 -3.02
N ALA A 566 -17.69 24.91 -2.22
CA ALA A 566 -17.80 24.08 -1.03
C ALA A 566 -17.79 22.58 -1.38
N TYR A 567 -17.00 21.79 -0.64
CA TYR A 567 -16.87 20.34 -0.87
C TYR A 567 -18.01 19.52 -0.26
N HIS A 568 -18.78 20.12 0.65
CA HIS A 568 -19.93 19.51 1.33
C HIS A 568 -21.26 19.83 0.63
N GLU A 569 -21.25 20.38 -0.57
CA GLU A 569 -22.46 20.52 -1.39
C GLU A 569 -22.82 19.13 -1.98
N TRP A 570 -23.89 18.49 -1.50
CA TRP A 570 -24.35 17.16 -1.95
C TRP A 570 -25.49 17.21 -2.99
N GLU A 571 -25.98 18.40 -3.33
CA GLU A 571 -27.06 18.59 -4.28
C GLU A 571 -26.66 18.21 -5.72
N GLY A 572 -27.63 17.87 -6.57
CA GLY A 572 -27.42 17.69 -8.01
C GLY A 572 -26.95 18.96 -8.74
N THR A 573 -26.96 20.09 -8.05
CA THR A 573 -26.55 21.43 -8.48
C THR A 573 -25.20 21.86 -7.91
N ALA A 574 -24.52 21.00 -7.13
CA ALA A 574 -23.29 21.32 -6.42
C ALA A 574 -22.19 21.90 -7.34
N LYS A 575 -21.61 23.03 -6.95
CA LYS A 575 -20.71 23.85 -7.78
C LYS A 575 -19.48 23.07 -8.24
N TRP A 576 -18.97 22.17 -7.39
CA TRP A 576 -17.79 21.37 -7.71
C TRP A 576 -17.99 20.45 -8.92
N GLN A 577 -19.22 19.99 -9.21
CA GLN A 577 -19.50 19.16 -10.40
C GLN A 577 -19.13 19.91 -11.69
N ARG A 578 -19.46 21.21 -11.77
CA ARG A 578 -19.13 22.09 -12.89
C ARG A 578 -17.64 22.41 -13.01
N THR A 579 -16.81 21.92 -12.09
CA THR A 579 -15.34 22.11 -12.06
C THR A 579 -14.56 20.81 -12.29
N LEU A 580 -15.25 19.69 -12.53
CA LEU A 580 -14.61 18.41 -12.87
C LEU A 580 -13.70 18.58 -14.10
N PHE A 581 -12.44 18.14 -13.95
CA PHE A 581 -11.37 18.15 -14.95
C PHE A 581 -10.99 19.52 -15.55
N LYS A 582 -11.50 20.64 -15.03
CA LYS A 582 -11.17 22.00 -15.54
C LYS A 582 -9.79 22.50 -15.09
N ASP A 583 -9.47 22.30 -13.82
CA ASP A 583 -8.22 22.79 -13.23
C ASP A 583 -7.22 21.65 -13.08
N SER A 584 -5.96 21.83 -13.50
CA SER A 584 -4.89 20.86 -13.24
C SER A 584 -4.73 20.64 -11.71
N PRO A 585 -4.71 19.39 -11.21
CA PRO A 585 -4.37 19.08 -9.81
C PRO A 585 -2.86 18.94 -9.56
N PHE A 586 -2.04 19.03 -10.60
CA PHE A 586 -0.63 18.64 -10.57
C PHE A 586 0.27 19.79 -10.10
N SER A 587 1.20 19.53 -9.19
CA SER A 587 2.29 20.49 -8.89
C SER A 587 3.37 20.49 -9.98
N ARG A 588 3.46 19.40 -10.75
CA ARG A 588 4.38 19.22 -11.87
C ARG A 588 3.82 18.23 -12.89
N ASP A 589 3.96 18.55 -14.17
CA ASP A 589 3.38 17.81 -15.30
C ASP A 589 4.28 16.69 -15.87
N ASP A 590 5.49 16.54 -15.34
CA ASP A 590 6.56 15.62 -15.75
C ASP A 590 6.76 14.45 -14.76
N GLY A 591 5.76 14.15 -13.93
CA GLY A 591 5.75 12.95 -13.10
C GLY A 591 5.76 11.67 -13.95
N PRO A 592 6.33 10.54 -13.48
CA PRO A 592 6.46 9.33 -14.31
C PRO A 592 5.15 8.83 -14.92
N LEU A 593 4.04 8.93 -14.17
CA LEU A 593 2.71 8.52 -14.64
C LEU A 593 2.10 9.50 -15.67
N ALA A 594 2.58 10.74 -15.78
CA ALA A 594 2.16 11.67 -16.83
C ALA A 594 2.77 11.31 -18.21
N LEU A 595 3.79 10.43 -18.24
CA LEU A 595 4.35 9.85 -19.47
C LEU A 595 3.51 8.68 -20.01
N LEU A 596 2.51 8.23 -19.27
CA LEU A 596 1.65 7.11 -19.65
C LEU A 596 0.54 7.59 -20.59
N HIS A 597 0.55 7.06 -21.82
CA HIS A 597 -0.54 7.16 -22.81
C HIS A 597 -1.29 8.50 -22.85
N GLN A 598 -0.56 9.59 -23.10
CA GLN A 598 -1.04 10.99 -23.17
C GLN A 598 -2.55 11.13 -23.45
N SER A 599 -3.34 11.38 -22.39
CA SER A 599 -4.76 11.74 -22.45
C SER A 599 -4.91 13.22 -22.13
N ALA A 600 -5.91 13.89 -22.72
CA ALA A 600 -6.23 15.27 -22.39
C ALA A 600 -6.69 15.42 -20.92
N THR A 601 -7.18 14.34 -20.29
CA THR A 601 -7.71 14.36 -18.92
C THR A 601 -6.81 13.60 -17.94
N LYS A 602 -5.50 13.89 -17.91
CA LYS A 602 -4.47 13.27 -17.03
C LYS A 602 -4.95 12.94 -15.60
N ALA A 603 -5.73 13.83 -14.97
CA ALA A 603 -6.26 13.64 -13.61
C ALA A 603 -7.15 12.39 -13.45
N ARG A 604 -7.85 11.98 -14.52
CA ARG A 604 -8.73 10.79 -14.56
C ARG A 604 -7.98 9.48 -14.41
N LEU A 605 -6.70 9.44 -14.77
CA LEU A 605 -5.85 8.27 -14.56
C LEU A 605 -5.81 7.88 -13.07
N PHE A 606 -5.88 8.84 -12.15
CA PHE A 606 -5.74 8.62 -10.71
C PHE A 606 -7.07 8.22 -10.07
N MET A 607 -7.38 6.92 -10.16
CA MET A 607 -8.61 6.34 -9.61
C MET A 607 -8.46 6.07 -8.12
N TYR A 608 -9.12 6.90 -7.30
CA TYR A 608 -9.10 6.75 -5.85
C TYR A 608 -9.92 5.55 -5.38
N ASP A 609 -9.40 4.84 -4.39
CA ASP A 609 -10.18 3.82 -3.68
C ASP A 609 -11.22 4.50 -2.76
N MET A 610 -12.49 4.38 -3.15
CA MET A 610 -13.63 4.91 -2.40
C MET A 610 -13.70 4.33 -0.98
N PHE A 611 -13.39 3.04 -0.78
CA PHE A 611 -13.44 2.43 0.54
C PHE A 611 -12.37 2.99 1.48
N HIS A 612 -11.13 3.13 1.00
CA HIS A 612 -10.06 3.78 1.77
C HIS A 612 -10.37 5.25 2.07
N THR A 613 -11.02 5.95 1.14
CA THR A 613 -11.43 7.35 1.29
C THR A 613 -12.54 7.51 2.35
N CYS A 614 -13.57 6.67 2.29
CA CYS A 614 -14.70 6.74 3.22
C CYS A 614 -14.36 6.19 4.62
N HIS A 615 -13.53 5.14 4.73
CA HIS A 615 -13.24 4.45 6.01
C HIS A 615 -12.65 5.33 7.11
N LYS A 616 -11.87 6.37 6.76
CA LYS A 616 -11.27 7.29 7.75
C LYS A 616 -11.90 8.67 7.84
N GLY A 617 -12.75 9.04 6.89
CA GLY A 617 -13.48 10.31 6.87
C GLY A 617 -14.97 10.04 7.03
N VAL A 618 -15.70 10.10 5.92
CA VAL A 618 -17.16 10.08 5.86
C VAL A 618 -17.80 8.94 6.67
N PHE A 619 -17.32 7.69 6.59
CA PHE A 619 -17.93 6.59 7.35
C PHE A 619 -17.56 6.62 8.84
N ALA A 620 -16.39 7.14 9.22
CA ALA A 620 -16.03 7.32 10.61
C ALA A 620 -16.86 8.45 11.25
N GLU A 621 -17.05 9.56 10.52
CA GLU A 621 -17.90 10.68 10.94
C GLU A 621 -19.38 10.29 10.98
N VAL A 622 -19.92 9.64 9.93
CA VAL A 622 -21.31 9.15 9.91
C VAL A 622 -21.55 8.11 10.99
N ALA A 623 -20.61 7.18 11.24
CA ALA A 623 -20.74 6.24 12.35
C ALA A 623 -20.65 6.95 13.71
N GLY A 624 -19.75 7.92 13.87
CA GLY A 624 -19.64 8.75 15.08
C GLY A 624 -20.92 9.53 15.36
N SER A 625 -21.45 10.23 14.36
CA SER A 625 -22.74 10.94 14.42
C SER A 625 -23.90 9.99 14.70
N ALA A 626 -23.96 8.83 14.06
CA ALA A 626 -25.00 7.83 14.31
C ALA A 626 -24.92 7.25 15.74
N ILE A 627 -23.72 7.04 16.28
CA ILE A 627 -23.51 6.61 17.67
C ILE A 627 -23.93 7.72 18.64
N GLU A 628 -23.56 8.97 18.38
CA GLU A 628 -23.87 10.10 19.27
C GLU A 628 -25.37 10.44 19.25
N SER A 629 -25.98 10.52 18.06
CA SER A 629 -27.44 10.59 17.92
C SER A 629 -28.12 9.36 18.55
N GLY A 630 -27.54 8.18 18.45
CA GLY A 630 -28.05 6.95 19.08
C GLY A 630 -28.01 6.94 20.61
N LYS A 631 -27.08 7.69 21.23
CA LYS A 631 -27.05 7.93 22.68
C LYS A 631 -28.14 8.93 23.10
N GLN A 632 -28.35 9.98 22.32
CA GLN A 632 -29.39 10.98 22.58
C GLN A 632 -30.81 10.41 22.33
N LEU A 633 -30.96 9.52 21.35
CA LEU A 633 -32.23 8.89 20.97
C LEU A 633 -32.44 7.53 21.67
N ALA A 634 -32.35 7.54 22.99
CA ALA A 634 -32.57 6.35 23.83
C ALA A 634 -34.03 5.82 23.80
N THR A 635 -34.97 6.54 23.19
CA THR A 635 -36.38 6.14 23.02
C THR A 635 -36.87 6.28 21.57
N LYS A 636 -37.42 5.18 21.04
CA LYS A 636 -38.15 5.01 19.75
C LYS A 636 -37.47 5.37 18.40
N GLN A 637 -36.48 6.26 18.29
CA GLN A 637 -35.97 6.71 16.97
C GLN A 637 -34.78 5.94 16.34
N ARG A 638 -34.40 4.77 16.87
CA ARG A 638 -33.26 3.97 16.33
C ARG A 638 -33.43 3.54 14.86
N PHE A 639 -34.66 3.51 14.34
CA PHE A 639 -34.96 3.08 12.97
C PHE A 639 -34.56 4.13 11.90
N ASN A 640 -34.73 5.43 12.19
CA ASN A 640 -34.54 6.49 11.19
C ASN A 640 -33.06 6.78 10.89
N VAL A 641 -32.18 6.69 11.89
CA VAL A 641 -30.73 6.82 11.69
C VAL A 641 -30.20 5.66 10.86
N LEU A 642 -30.73 4.44 11.07
CA LEU A 642 -30.37 3.27 10.26
C LEU A 642 -30.82 3.45 8.80
N LEU A 643 -32.06 3.92 8.58
CA LEU A 643 -32.59 4.26 7.25
C LEU A 643 -31.76 5.35 6.56
N LEU A 644 -31.28 6.36 7.27
CA LEU A 644 -30.42 7.41 6.69
C LEU A 644 -29.06 6.85 6.26
N VAL A 645 -28.41 6.02 7.08
CA VAL A 645 -27.15 5.35 6.74
C VAL A 645 -27.35 4.39 5.56
N LEU A 646 -28.46 3.67 5.51
CA LEU A 646 -28.82 2.81 4.37
C LEU A 646 -29.07 3.62 3.10
N TYR A 647 -29.82 4.73 3.19
CA TYR A 647 -30.09 5.62 2.06
C TYR A 647 -28.81 6.24 1.46
N ILE A 648 -27.86 6.65 2.31
CA ILE A 648 -26.54 7.14 1.88
C ILE A 648 -25.76 6.04 1.16
N ASN A 649 -25.70 4.83 1.72
CA ASN A 649 -25.03 3.70 1.08
C ASN A 649 -25.69 3.30 -0.26
N VAL A 650 -27.01 3.21 -0.31
CA VAL A 650 -27.76 2.90 -1.53
C VAL A 650 -27.53 3.96 -2.61
N ARG A 651 -27.56 5.27 -2.27
CA ARG A 651 -27.22 6.32 -3.25
C ARG A 651 -25.76 6.30 -3.68
N MET A 652 -24.80 5.97 -2.81
CA MET A 652 -23.40 5.82 -3.22
C MET A 652 -23.18 4.60 -4.12
N VAL A 653 -23.89 3.50 -3.88
CA VAL A 653 -23.87 2.31 -4.76
C VAL A 653 -24.53 2.60 -6.11
N ILE A 654 -25.66 3.33 -6.13
CA ILE A 654 -26.28 3.77 -7.39
C ILE A 654 -25.35 4.73 -8.15
N TRP A 655 -24.68 5.67 -7.48
CA TRP A 655 -23.78 6.63 -8.12
C TRP A 655 -22.52 5.97 -8.68
N SER A 656 -21.91 5.03 -7.94
CA SER A 656 -20.78 4.22 -8.44
C SER A 656 -21.22 3.22 -9.52
N GLY A 657 -22.46 2.73 -9.46
CA GLY A 657 -23.12 1.96 -10.52
C GLY A 657 -23.27 2.77 -11.80
N SER A 658 -23.76 4.01 -11.74
CA SER A 658 -23.85 4.91 -12.89
C SER A 658 -22.48 5.34 -13.45
N ILE A 659 -21.41 5.28 -12.65
CA ILE A 659 -20.01 5.50 -13.09
C ILE A 659 -19.36 4.21 -13.63
N THR A 660 -20.04 3.06 -13.53
CA THR A 660 -19.59 1.76 -14.08
C THR A 660 -20.54 1.17 -15.13
N SER A 661 -21.71 1.76 -15.34
CA SER A 661 -22.57 1.54 -16.52
C SER A 661 -22.35 2.61 -17.62
N ILE A 662 -21.37 3.49 -17.43
CA ILE A 662 -20.76 4.37 -18.44
C ILE A 662 -19.29 3.94 -18.55
#